data_AF-A0A1F7BWQ0-F1
#
_entry.id   AF-A0A1F7BWQ0-F1
#
_cell.length_a   1.000
_cell.length_b   1.000
_cell.length_c   1.000
_cell.angle_alpha   90.00
_cell.angle_beta   90.00
_cell.angle_gamma   90.00
#
_symmetry.space_group_name_H-M   'P 1'
#
loop_
_entity.id
_entity.type
_entity.pdbx_description
1 polymer ?
#
loop_
_entity_poly.entity_id
_entity_poly.type
_entity_poly.pdbx_seq_one_letter_code
_entity_poly.pdbx_strand_id
1 'polypeptide(L)'
;MDLPLITKVLRPGHCDPLFLLNKLGSVRDYLALLESANRTSGNDLSYLAFGARDVITVRDGAVFGSRYVMDGEIKDPLAVFSELVGAGKEKGRLRMGYIGFLSYESARYFEVLDLKPDPGIPDALFFLPEILLKIDHRRKEVTVTAHRDTNENLVHIEEVILSSCFPAAATPRRRRPPKARRNRDAASLLRGIKQPLQKDITSIRQTTTEDFCRDIETIKEKILDGEAFQVVLSQEMRMKEKSSPEKVYEQLRNVSPSPYMYFLKTPDLQIVGASPETLVRVDDRRILYRPIAGTRKRTGDEGRDKLMRRELLSDEKERCEHQMLVDLGRNDIGRVAEIGSVELKNPFRIETFAHVYHLVSDIVARVRSDLKPIDVLRAVFPAGTLTGAPKIRAMKIIRDLEKKPRGIYGGAFGYFDLSGNIDFAIMIRSMLFQNGAISLRAGAGIVNGSVPEREDSECLNKARSCLEAIRLADLSPSLPKKTLILDNYDSFTYNLYQYVAELGGNPVVYRNDEIKIEDVRKLDLTHIIISPGPGSPLVKRDIGIAEALIDFASAEGIPLLGVCLGHQILGKHFGADITRAPVLFHGKASRITLEKSRLFDGLHSEIEAMRYHSLCVDEKTLPMQIKKTGQTEDGILMAIEHIALPLFGVQFHPESVGTPEGKKIIRNFLEIGRAFPCDHGLPSLRPAILRNNEKCQVSQRSIYDLVTALTSGKLAEKERKKYFLKLVSMPLSAGLLVAAASALRQKMIPVELSADAIDTCGTGGSGKKTINTSTLVAFVLAASGARVAKHGNRSASGNCGCFDLLEKLGVNISLTPEAEKKVFEELGIVFMFASLHHPGFRHVAPLRKAFGRKTVFNLLGPLLNPARVSRQMIGTGDAAEAELLSDALKDLVTDHSFVVCGMDGLDEVTLSAPTVVHEIIFPQLRRRVADVPARRDETGTRGVLGCGNNNEYSVFTSYFVPSDLNLPIFKLQEIEGGSVDKNAEIFLDIARGGGSVAHRNLVLVNAAHAFLLSGSEESLEACFLKAKETLASGKVFDLFRRYLDLSQKFR
;
A
#
# COMPACT_ATOMS: atom_id res chain seq x y z
N MET A 1 32.95 9.85 -1.19
CA MET A 1 31.85 9.75 -2.17
C MET A 1 32.05 10.84 -3.20
N ASP A 2 32.57 10.53 -4.39
CA ASP A 2 32.27 11.37 -5.54
C ASP A 2 30.92 10.87 -6.06
N LEU A 3 29.84 11.59 -5.75
CA LEU A 3 28.53 11.37 -6.37
C LEU A 3 28.51 12.23 -7.62
N PRO A 4 28.75 11.68 -8.82
CA PRO A 4 28.73 12.50 -10.02
C PRO A 4 27.30 12.98 -10.26
N LEU A 5 27.06 14.26 -10.00
CA LEU A 5 25.78 14.93 -10.25
C LEU A 5 25.80 15.56 -11.64
N ILE A 6 24.63 15.53 -12.29
CA ILE A 6 24.31 16.38 -13.44
C ILE A 6 23.43 17.50 -12.90
N THR A 7 23.71 18.72 -13.33
CA THR A 7 22.91 19.89 -12.99
C THR A 7 22.52 20.63 -14.27
N LYS A 8 21.24 20.92 -14.43
CA LYS A 8 20.70 21.70 -15.54
C LYS A 8 19.81 22.82 -15.01
N VAL A 9 19.91 24.00 -15.61
CA VAL A 9 19.07 25.15 -15.26
C VAL A 9 18.07 25.38 -16.37
N LEU A 10 16.79 25.40 -16.02
CA LEU A 10 15.66 25.69 -16.91
C LEU A 10 15.04 27.03 -16.51
N ARG A 11 14.44 27.72 -17.49
CA ARG A 11 13.83 29.04 -17.29
C ARG A 11 12.36 29.06 -17.70
N PRO A 12 11.47 28.41 -16.91
CA PRO A 12 10.05 28.36 -17.25
C PRO A 12 9.29 29.67 -16.97
N GLY A 13 9.92 30.71 -16.43
CA GLY A 13 9.23 31.97 -16.13
C GLY A 13 8.39 31.92 -14.85
N HIS A 14 7.32 31.12 -14.78
CA HIS A 14 6.63 30.86 -13.52
C HIS A 14 6.40 29.37 -13.36
N CYS A 15 6.74 28.83 -12.20
CA CYS A 15 6.60 27.42 -11.90
C CYS A 15 6.03 27.28 -10.49
N ASP A 16 4.81 26.74 -10.37
CA ASP A 16 4.22 26.45 -9.07
C ASP A 16 4.70 25.08 -8.57
N PRO A 17 5.36 24.99 -7.41
CA PRO A 17 5.86 23.72 -6.89
C PRO A 17 4.74 22.69 -6.69
N LEU A 18 3.52 23.14 -6.38
CA LEU A 18 2.35 22.28 -6.26
C LEU A 18 1.92 21.67 -7.60
N PHE A 19 2.02 22.43 -8.70
CA PHE A 19 1.78 21.88 -10.04
C PHE A 19 2.77 20.75 -10.34
N LEU A 20 4.06 20.96 -10.06
CA LEU A 20 5.08 19.94 -10.25
C LEU A 20 4.87 18.74 -9.32
N LEU A 21 4.48 18.97 -8.05
CA LEU A 21 4.13 17.91 -7.12
C LEU A 21 3.01 17.03 -7.68
N ASN A 22 1.94 17.63 -8.18
CA ASN A 22 0.80 16.90 -8.72
C ASN A 22 1.12 16.17 -10.03
N LYS A 23 1.98 16.75 -10.88
CA LYS A 23 2.34 16.18 -12.18
C LYS A 23 3.43 15.11 -12.13
N LEU A 24 4.40 15.29 -11.23
CA LEU A 24 5.59 14.43 -11.16
C LEU A 24 5.57 13.53 -9.92
N GLY A 25 4.80 13.85 -8.88
CA GLY A 25 4.86 13.16 -7.59
C GLY A 25 3.93 11.94 -7.45
N SER A 26 2.88 11.82 -8.27
CA SER A 26 1.80 10.83 -8.05
C SER A 26 2.28 9.37 -8.05
N VAL A 27 3.26 9.04 -8.89
CA VAL A 27 3.78 7.68 -9.11
C VAL A 27 4.98 7.31 -8.24
N ARG A 28 5.46 8.22 -7.38
CA ARG A 28 6.71 8.03 -6.63
C ARG A 28 6.45 7.68 -5.16
N ASP A 29 7.25 6.74 -4.65
CA ASP A 29 7.20 6.23 -3.27
C ASP A 29 7.84 7.19 -2.26
N TYR A 30 8.93 7.84 -2.65
CA TYR A 30 9.64 8.85 -1.85
C TYR A 30 9.57 10.20 -2.53
N LEU A 31 9.01 11.17 -1.81
CA LEU A 31 8.72 12.49 -2.31
C LEU A 31 8.78 13.48 -1.16
N ALA A 32 9.49 14.60 -1.34
CA ALA A 32 9.45 15.70 -0.40
C ALA A 32 9.34 17.04 -1.12
N LEU A 33 8.47 17.91 -0.63
CA LEU A 33 8.37 19.30 -1.04
C LEU A 33 8.67 20.18 0.18
N LEU A 34 9.57 21.14 0.01
CA LEU A 34 9.87 22.19 0.98
C LEU A 34 9.59 23.53 0.32
N GLU A 35 8.73 24.34 0.92
CA GLU A 35 8.44 25.71 0.47
C GLU A 35 8.55 26.71 1.62
N SER A 36 8.77 27.98 1.27
CA SER A 36 8.65 29.11 2.19
C SER A 36 7.63 30.10 1.65
N ALA A 37 6.63 30.46 2.46
CA ALA A 37 5.63 31.44 2.06
C ALA A 37 6.10 32.89 2.27
N ASN A 38 7.03 33.14 3.20
CA ASN A 38 7.62 34.47 3.45
C ASN A 38 8.73 34.79 2.45
N ARG A 39 8.32 35.17 1.24
CA ARG A 39 9.20 35.51 0.09
C ARG A 39 9.83 36.90 0.15
N THR A 40 10.03 37.46 1.35
CA THR A 40 10.50 38.85 1.53
C THR A 40 11.86 38.98 2.20
N SER A 41 12.59 37.88 2.38
CA SER A 41 13.86 37.91 3.11
C SER A 41 14.79 36.73 2.74
N GLY A 42 15.03 36.51 1.44
CA GLY A 42 16.03 35.55 0.96
C GLY A 42 15.61 34.07 0.97
N ASN A 43 14.33 33.80 1.23
CA ASN A 43 13.70 32.46 1.16
C ASN A 43 12.78 32.33 -0.08
N ASP A 44 13.27 32.73 -1.25
CA ASP A 44 12.54 32.64 -2.53
C ASP A 44 12.71 31.28 -3.21
N LEU A 45 13.01 30.24 -2.42
CA LEU A 45 13.36 28.92 -2.90
C LEU A 45 12.31 27.90 -2.48
N SER A 46 11.94 27.03 -3.40
CA SER A 46 11.24 25.78 -3.12
C SER A 46 12.09 24.60 -3.58
N TYR A 47 12.01 23.49 -2.86
CA TYR A 47 12.73 22.27 -3.19
C TYR A 47 11.74 21.14 -3.36
N LEU A 48 11.81 20.44 -4.49
CA LEU A 48 10.99 19.27 -4.76
C LEU A 48 11.91 18.09 -5.08
N ALA A 49 11.86 17.08 -4.22
CA ALA A 49 12.75 15.94 -4.19
C ALA A 49 11.98 14.68 -4.58
N PHE A 50 12.51 13.91 -5.53
CA PHE A 50 11.84 12.75 -6.12
C PHE A 50 12.71 11.50 -6.09
N GLY A 51 12.08 10.37 -5.80
CA GLY A 51 12.76 9.07 -5.73
C GLY A 51 13.69 9.00 -4.53
N ALA A 52 14.20 7.81 -4.23
CA ALA A 52 15.18 7.64 -3.16
C ALA A 52 16.33 6.78 -3.64
N ARG A 53 17.51 7.40 -3.76
CA ARG A 53 18.76 6.69 -4.00
C ARG A 53 19.25 5.95 -2.76
N ASP A 54 18.93 6.51 -1.59
CA ASP A 54 19.21 5.92 -0.30
C ASP A 54 18.13 6.37 0.70
N VAL A 55 17.84 5.53 1.68
CA VAL A 55 16.90 5.81 2.77
C VAL A 55 17.59 5.38 4.05
N ILE A 56 17.64 6.28 5.02
CA ILE A 56 18.15 6.04 6.36
C ILE A 56 16.97 6.19 7.31
N THR A 57 16.62 5.09 7.95
CA THR A 57 15.57 5.02 8.95
C THR A 57 16.19 4.62 10.27
N VAL A 58 15.89 5.34 11.35
CA VAL A 58 16.24 4.94 12.71
C VAL A 58 14.95 4.50 13.41
N ARG A 59 14.97 3.31 14.00
CA ARG A 59 13.81 2.78 14.74
C ARG A 59 14.31 1.95 15.90
N ASP A 60 13.98 2.41 17.10
CA ASP A 60 14.30 1.73 18.36
C ASP A 60 15.80 1.47 18.52
N GLY A 61 16.60 2.52 18.35
CA GLY A 61 18.07 2.47 18.44
C GLY A 61 18.77 1.85 17.23
N ALA A 62 18.05 1.12 16.37
CA ALA A 62 18.61 0.49 15.18
C ALA A 62 18.55 1.42 13.96
N VAL A 63 19.64 1.44 13.18
CA VAL A 63 19.76 2.20 11.92
C VAL A 63 19.60 1.25 10.75
N PHE A 64 18.64 1.54 9.88
CA PHE A 64 18.34 0.81 8.66
C PHE A 64 18.65 1.70 7.46
N GLY A 65 19.53 1.25 6.57
CA GLY A 65 19.76 1.93 5.29
C GLY A 65 20.70 1.15 4.38
N SER A 66 20.84 1.55 3.11
CA SER A 66 21.57 0.77 2.11
C SER A 66 23.06 0.54 2.45
N ARG A 67 23.59 1.28 3.43
CA ARG A 67 24.99 1.29 3.87
C ARG A 67 25.19 0.88 5.32
N TYR A 68 24.13 0.89 6.12
CA TYR A 68 24.20 0.70 7.55
C TYR A 68 23.21 -0.41 7.90
N VAL A 69 23.77 -1.61 8.01
CA VAL A 69 23.20 -2.68 8.82
C VAL A 69 24.16 -2.81 9.97
N MET A 70 23.77 -2.33 11.14
CA MET A 70 24.53 -2.55 12.36
C MET A 70 23.71 -3.48 13.25
N ASP A 71 24.20 -4.72 13.40
CA ASP A 71 23.72 -5.64 14.43
C ASP A 71 24.11 -5.05 15.81
N GLY A 72 23.15 -4.45 16.53
CA GLY A 72 23.31 -4.05 17.94
C GLY A 72 22.73 -2.68 18.31
N GLU A 73 22.61 -2.43 19.63
CA GLU A 73 22.21 -1.12 20.17
C GLU A 73 23.31 -0.08 19.91
N ILE A 74 23.04 0.84 18.98
CA ILE A 74 23.94 1.97 18.71
C ILE A 74 23.64 3.08 19.74
N LYS A 75 24.68 3.52 20.45
CA LYS A 75 24.56 4.58 21.48
C LYS A 75 24.05 5.91 20.90
N ASP A 76 24.45 6.27 19.68
CA ASP A 76 23.95 7.42 18.93
C ASP A 76 23.68 7.01 17.47
N PRO A 77 22.45 6.55 17.15
CA PRO A 77 22.10 6.12 15.80
C PRO A 77 22.06 7.28 14.79
N LEU A 78 22.00 8.53 15.26
CA LEU A 78 21.98 9.71 14.40
C LEU A 78 23.40 10.17 14.02
N ALA A 79 24.44 9.60 14.65
CA ALA A 79 25.82 9.80 14.25
C ALA A 79 26.10 9.39 12.79
N VAL A 80 25.27 8.52 12.20
CA VAL A 80 25.34 8.13 10.78
C VAL A 80 25.32 9.34 9.85
N PHE A 81 24.59 10.41 10.20
CA PHE A 81 24.53 11.63 9.40
C PHE A 81 25.84 12.45 9.48
N SER A 82 26.67 12.25 10.51
CA SER A 82 27.98 12.89 10.65
C SER A 82 28.98 12.46 9.57
N GLU A 83 28.84 11.25 9.04
CA GLU A 83 29.70 10.72 7.97
C GLU A 83 29.25 11.19 6.57
N LEU A 84 27.98 11.56 6.44
CA LEU A 84 27.34 11.94 5.19
C LEU A 84 27.48 13.44 4.88
N VAL A 85 27.64 14.26 5.92
CA VAL A 85 27.74 15.72 5.88
C VAL A 85 29.21 16.15 5.67
N GLY A 86 29.50 16.85 4.57
CA GLY A 86 30.83 17.40 4.25
C GLY A 86 31.61 16.68 3.14
N ALA A 87 30.99 15.73 2.44
CA ALA A 87 31.59 15.04 1.28
C ALA A 87 31.52 15.86 -0.03
N GLY A 88 30.66 16.88 -0.09
CA GLY A 88 30.46 17.73 -1.26
C GLY A 88 31.46 18.88 -1.34
N LYS A 89 32.15 19.03 -2.47
CA LYS A 89 33.15 20.10 -2.71
C LYS A 89 32.54 21.46 -3.09
N GLU A 90 31.28 21.48 -3.51
CA GLU A 90 30.62 22.70 -4.02
C GLU A 90 29.69 23.35 -2.98
N LYS A 91 29.75 24.68 -2.88
CA LYS A 91 29.00 25.48 -1.89
C LYS A 91 27.58 25.81 -2.37
N GLY A 92 26.67 25.99 -1.41
CA GLY A 92 25.30 26.50 -1.64
C GLY A 92 24.22 25.67 -0.94
N ARG A 93 23.09 26.32 -0.61
CA ARG A 93 21.96 25.68 0.09
C ARG A 93 21.31 24.59 -0.76
N LEU A 94 21.26 23.38 -0.18
CA LEU A 94 20.61 22.16 -0.65
C LEU A 94 20.72 21.97 -2.16
N ARG A 95 21.91 21.59 -2.63
CA ARG A 95 22.11 21.10 -4.00
C ARG A 95 21.69 19.64 -4.15
N MET A 96 22.03 18.83 -3.14
CA MET A 96 21.66 17.44 -2.97
C MET A 96 21.91 17.07 -1.50
N GLY A 97 21.08 16.22 -0.92
CA GLY A 97 21.13 15.94 0.51
C GLY A 97 20.04 14.99 0.99
N TYR A 98 20.18 14.53 2.22
CA TYR A 98 19.18 13.70 2.89
C TYR A 98 18.06 14.58 3.44
N ILE A 99 16.83 14.32 3.02
CA ILE A 99 15.64 15.11 3.38
C ILE A 99 14.70 14.23 4.18
N GLY A 100 14.14 14.75 5.27
CA GLY A 100 13.32 13.94 6.16
C GLY A 100 13.06 14.56 7.51
N PHE A 101 12.89 13.72 8.53
CA PHE A 101 12.50 14.15 9.87
C PHE A 101 13.14 13.35 11.01
N LEU A 102 13.14 13.98 12.19
CA LEU A 102 13.39 13.40 13.51
C LEU A 102 12.09 13.46 14.31
N SER A 103 11.67 12.35 14.91
CA SER A 103 10.62 12.31 15.93
C SER A 103 11.11 12.96 17.23
N TYR A 104 10.19 13.39 18.09
CA TYR A 104 10.50 13.93 19.42
C TYR A 104 11.29 12.94 20.29
N GLU A 105 10.94 11.66 20.20
CA GLU A 105 11.57 10.57 20.97
C GLU A 105 13.04 10.35 20.60
N SER A 106 13.51 10.87 19.46
CA SER A 106 14.94 10.89 19.12
C SER A 106 15.81 11.62 20.13
N ALA A 107 15.22 12.47 20.98
CA ALA A 107 15.94 13.17 22.03
C ALA A 107 16.69 12.23 23.01
N ARG A 108 16.22 10.98 23.16
CA ARG A 108 16.89 9.97 24.00
C ARG A 108 18.27 9.57 23.50
N TYR A 109 18.59 9.86 22.24
CA TYR A 109 19.93 9.64 21.68
C TYR A 109 20.89 10.78 22.00
N PHE A 110 20.37 11.94 22.39
CA PHE A 110 21.16 13.14 22.65
C PHE A 110 21.33 13.40 24.15
N GLU A 111 20.36 13.00 24.96
CA GLU A 111 20.30 13.24 26.39
C GLU A 111 19.88 11.95 27.12
N VAL A 112 20.28 11.80 28.40
CA VAL A 112 19.92 10.63 29.21
C VAL A 112 18.46 10.72 29.63
N LEU A 113 17.57 10.16 28.81
CA LEU A 113 16.13 10.20 28.95
C LEU A 113 15.51 8.83 28.65
N ASP A 114 14.63 8.38 29.53
CA ASP A 114 13.81 7.18 29.32
C ASP A 114 12.51 7.55 28.60
N LEU A 115 12.62 7.84 27.30
CA LEU A 115 11.49 8.07 26.41
C LEU A 115 11.19 6.80 25.61
N LYS A 116 9.93 6.36 25.65
CA LYS A 116 9.47 5.21 24.87
C LYS A 116 9.27 5.61 23.40
N PRO A 117 9.86 4.90 22.43
CA PRO A 117 9.62 5.16 21.02
C PRO A 117 8.16 4.89 20.64
N ASP A 118 7.71 5.56 19.57
CA ASP A 118 6.44 5.25 18.94
C ASP A 118 6.60 4.02 18.02
N PRO A 119 5.83 2.93 18.18
CA PRO A 119 5.97 1.75 17.33
C PRO A 119 5.49 2.00 15.88
N GLY A 120 4.64 3.00 15.63
CA GLY A 120 4.15 3.36 14.31
C GLY A 120 5.04 4.33 13.55
N ILE A 121 5.87 5.11 14.26
CA ILE A 121 6.65 6.22 13.68
C ILE A 121 8.15 5.95 13.91
N PRO A 122 8.98 5.94 12.87
CA PRO A 122 10.43 5.81 13.06
C PRO A 122 10.97 7.01 13.84
N ASP A 123 12.03 6.80 14.61
CA ASP A 123 12.70 7.87 15.34
C ASP A 123 13.30 8.90 14.39
N ALA A 124 13.84 8.43 13.26
CA ALA A 124 14.28 9.29 12.17
C ALA A 124 14.00 8.61 10.84
N LEU A 125 13.69 9.39 9.81
CA LEU A 125 13.63 8.90 8.44
C LEU A 125 14.10 10.01 7.52
N PHE A 126 15.16 9.74 6.76
CA PHE A 126 15.71 10.64 5.76
C PHE A 126 16.03 9.89 4.48
N PHE A 127 15.72 10.47 3.33
CA PHE A 127 16.10 9.89 2.04
C PHE A 127 16.95 10.85 1.22
N LEU A 128 17.92 10.29 0.49
CA LEU A 128 18.69 11.00 -0.52
C LEU A 128 17.92 10.90 -1.84
N PRO A 129 17.42 12.01 -2.41
CA PRO A 129 16.62 11.93 -3.62
C PRO A 129 17.45 11.54 -4.84
N GLU A 130 16.82 10.87 -5.80
CA GLU A 130 17.45 10.65 -7.11
C GLU A 130 17.53 11.95 -7.90
N ILE A 131 16.48 12.77 -7.79
CA ILE A 131 16.36 14.05 -8.46
C ILE A 131 15.89 15.10 -7.45
N LEU A 132 16.58 16.24 -7.42
CA LEU A 132 16.19 17.42 -6.67
C LEU A 132 15.95 18.59 -7.64
N LEU A 133 14.74 19.13 -7.60
CA LEU A 133 14.40 20.39 -8.26
C LEU A 133 14.53 21.52 -7.25
N LYS A 134 15.34 22.51 -7.58
CA LYS A 134 15.44 23.78 -6.85
C LYS A 134 14.77 24.88 -7.68
N ILE A 135 13.66 25.39 -7.18
CA ILE A 135 12.83 26.40 -7.85
C ILE A 135 13.17 27.76 -7.24
N ASP A 136 13.78 28.63 -8.04
CA ASP A 136 14.07 30.02 -7.68
C ASP A 136 12.95 30.92 -8.21
N HIS A 137 12.03 31.29 -7.30
CA HIS A 137 10.85 32.10 -7.65
C HIS A 137 11.23 33.51 -8.12
N ARG A 138 12.36 34.04 -7.64
CA ARG A 138 12.82 35.38 -7.97
C ARG A 138 13.49 35.42 -9.33
N ARG A 139 14.38 34.45 -9.60
CA ARG A 139 15.08 34.30 -10.88
C ARG A 139 14.24 33.63 -11.96
N LYS A 140 13.09 33.04 -11.58
CA LYS A 140 12.20 32.33 -12.50
C LYS A 140 12.90 31.12 -13.15
N GLU A 141 13.75 30.48 -12.36
CA GLU A 141 14.64 29.40 -12.76
C GLU A 141 14.31 28.13 -11.98
N VAL A 142 14.44 26.98 -12.62
CA VAL A 142 14.38 25.66 -11.98
C VAL A 142 15.70 24.97 -12.25
N THR A 143 16.46 24.72 -11.21
CA THR A 143 17.69 23.92 -11.27
C THR A 143 17.34 22.46 -11.00
N VAL A 144 17.49 21.62 -12.02
CA VAL A 144 17.36 20.16 -11.93
C VAL A 144 18.72 19.60 -11.56
N THR A 145 18.83 18.96 -10.40
CA THR A 145 20.02 18.19 -10.00
C THR A 145 19.67 16.73 -9.91
N ALA A 146 20.41 15.87 -10.61
CA ALA A 146 20.20 14.43 -10.60
C ALA A 146 21.54 13.70 -10.54
N HIS A 147 21.53 12.43 -10.16
CA HIS A 147 22.71 11.60 -10.29
C HIS A 147 22.96 11.18 -11.75
N ARG A 148 24.22 11.04 -12.19
CA ARG A 148 24.56 10.71 -13.59
C ARG A 148 23.95 9.40 -14.11
N ASP A 149 23.78 8.45 -13.21
CA ASP A 149 23.22 7.11 -13.44
C ASP A 149 21.73 7.04 -13.07
N THR A 150 21.03 8.18 -13.02
CA THR A 150 19.57 8.20 -12.82
C THR A 150 18.87 7.47 -13.97
N ASN A 151 17.92 6.59 -13.65
CA ASN A 151 17.11 5.86 -14.62
C ASN A 151 15.86 6.65 -15.06
N GLU A 152 15.64 7.82 -14.46
CA GLU A 152 14.51 8.68 -14.73
C GLU A 152 14.68 9.45 -16.04
N ASN A 153 13.59 9.62 -16.77
CA ASN A 153 13.60 10.38 -18.02
C ASN A 153 13.67 11.88 -17.74
N LEU A 154 14.90 12.42 -17.63
CA LEU A 154 15.12 13.84 -17.39
C LEU A 154 14.49 14.72 -18.47
N VAL A 155 14.39 14.26 -19.72
CA VAL A 155 13.74 15.02 -20.81
C VAL A 155 12.26 15.22 -20.50
N HIS A 156 11.56 14.17 -20.05
CA HIS A 156 10.15 14.30 -19.64
C HIS A 156 9.97 15.29 -18.48
N ILE A 157 10.87 15.25 -17.49
CA ILE A 157 10.82 16.17 -16.34
C ILE A 157 11.04 17.62 -16.82
N GLU A 158 12.01 17.83 -17.71
CA GLU A 158 12.26 19.12 -18.33
C GLU A 158 11.04 19.62 -19.11
N GLU A 159 10.40 18.76 -19.90
CA GLU A 159 9.18 19.07 -20.66
C GLU A 159 8.05 19.48 -19.72
N VAL A 160 7.82 18.75 -18.62
CA VAL A 160 6.81 19.11 -17.63
C VAL A 160 7.13 20.46 -16.99
N ILE A 161 8.39 20.71 -16.62
CA ILE A 161 8.82 22.01 -16.08
C ILE A 161 8.58 23.13 -17.11
N LEU A 162 8.94 22.93 -18.37
CA LEU A 162 8.74 23.92 -19.43
C LEU A 162 7.26 24.05 -19.84
N SER A 163 6.43 23.04 -19.63
CA SER A 163 4.98 23.11 -19.87
C SER A 163 4.26 23.95 -18.81
N SER A 164 4.85 24.09 -17.61
CA SER A 164 4.31 24.95 -16.55
C SER A 164 4.24 26.44 -16.96
N CYS A 165 4.91 26.82 -18.06
CA CYS A 165 4.90 28.15 -18.67
C CYS A 165 3.60 28.51 -19.40
N PHE A 166 2.83 27.52 -19.86
CA PHE A 166 1.63 27.76 -20.64
C PHE A 166 0.42 27.85 -19.72
N PRO A 167 -0.05 29.05 -19.32
CA PRO A 167 -1.44 29.14 -18.91
C PRO A 167 -2.26 28.64 -20.09
N ALA A 168 -3.21 27.73 -19.84
CA ALA A 168 -4.19 27.28 -20.81
C ALA A 168 -4.78 28.48 -21.57
N ALA A 169 -4.23 28.77 -22.74
CA ALA A 169 -4.60 29.88 -23.59
C ALA A 169 -5.37 29.31 -24.78
N ALA A 170 -6.62 28.95 -24.50
CA ALA A 170 -7.68 28.94 -25.49
C ALA A 170 -8.96 29.49 -24.83
N THR A 171 -8.88 30.68 -24.24
CA THR A 171 -10.01 31.61 -24.11
C THR A 171 -9.46 33.03 -23.90
N PRO A 172 -9.87 34.03 -24.71
CA PRO A 172 -9.31 35.37 -24.66
C PRO A 172 -9.98 36.19 -23.54
N ARG A 173 -9.47 36.09 -22.31
CA ARG A 173 -9.62 37.17 -21.33
C ARG A 173 -8.31 37.39 -20.58
N ARG A 174 -7.67 38.53 -20.89
CA ARG A 174 -6.54 39.11 -20.14
C ARG A 174 -6.80 39.03 -18.62
N ARG A 175 -6.22 38.05 -17.94
CA ARG A 175 -5.93 38.15 -16.51
C ARG A 175 -4.43 38.42 -16.38
N ARG A 176 -4.10 39.70 -16.16
CA ARG A 176 -2.80 40.13 -15.66
C ARG A 176 -2.44 39.31 -14.40
N PRO A 177 -1.15 39.09 -14.12
CA PRO A 177 -0.73 38.40 -12.90
C PRO A 177 -1.40 39.10 -11.71
N PRO A 178 -1.95 38.37 -10.73
CA PRO A 178 -2.56 39.00 -9.58
C PRO A 178 -1.46 39.72 -8.82
N LYS A 179 -1.31 41.04 -9.05
CA LYS A 179 -0.92 41.95 -7.97
C LYS A 179 -1.79 41.55 -6.80
N ALA A 180 -1.19 41.24 -5.65
CA ALA A 180 -1.83 40.89 -4.38
C ALA A 180 -3.17 41.60 -4.20
N ARG A 181 -4.23 41.06 -4.81
CA ARG A 181 -5.59 41.48 -4.59
C ARG A 181 -5.92 40.78 -3.31
N ARG A 182 -5.98 41.55 -2.22
CA ARG A 182 -6.64 41.15 -0.97
C ARG A 182 -7.80 40.24 -1.36
N ASN A 183 -7.65 38.96 -1.03
CA ASN A 183 -8.49 37.88 -1.52
C ASN A 183 -9.89 38.04 -0.89
N ARG A 184 -10.70 38.95 -1.43
CA ARG A 184 -12.07 39.21 -0.97
C ARG A 184 -12.96 37.98 -1.22
N ASP A 185 -12.61 37.13 -2.19
CA ASP A 185 -13.38 35.94 -2.56
C ASP A 185 -13.05 34.72 -1.67
N ALA A 186 -11.77 34.52 -1.29
CA ALA A 186 -11.45 33.54 -0.23
C ALA A 186 -12.04 33.98 1.12
N ALA A 187 -11.99 35.28 1.43
CA ALA A 187 -12.63 35.84 2.61
C ALA A 187 -14.17 35.80 2.56
N SER A 188 -14.80 35.73 1.38
CA SER A 188 -16.26 35.55 1.24
C SER A 188 -16.67 34.08 1.29
N LEU A 189 -15.87 33.16 0.73
CA LEU A 189 -15.99 31.71 0.95
C LEU A 189 -15.85 31.37 2.45
N LEU A 190 -14.89 31.98 3.14
CA LEU A 190 -14.69 31.87 4.60
C LEU A 190 -15.83 32.48 5.44
N ARG A 191 -16.65 33.39 4.88
CA ARG A 191 -17.81 33.99 5.60
C ARG A 191 -19.07 33.14 5.52
N GLY A 192 -19.22 32.30 4.48
CA GLY A 192 -20.40 31.46 4.26
C GLY A 192 -20.30 30.05 4.86
N ILE A 193 -19.08 29.58 5.12
CA ILE A 193 -18.82 28.25 5.68
C ILE A 193 -18.84 28.37 7.21
N LYS A 194 -19.93 27.90 7.86
CA LYS A 194 -20.04 27.86 9.34
C LYS A 194 -18.76 27.24 9.92
N GLN A 195 -18.09 27.90 10.86
CA GLN A 195 -16.90 27.36 11.55
C GLN A 195 -17.15 25.90 12.00
N PRO A 196 -16.14 25.00 11.99
CA PRO A 196 -16.33 23.70 12.63
C PRO A 196 -16.80 23.96 14.06
N LEU A 197 -17.93 23.36 14.44
CA LEU A 197 -18.51 23.59 15.76
C LEU A 197 -17.50 23.10 16.79
N GLN A 198 -17.39 23.77 17.93
CA GLN A 198 -16.52 23.33 19.02
C GLN A 198 -16.80 21.85 19.42
N LYS A 199 -18.03 21.38 19.15
CA LYS A 199 -18.45 19.96 19.21
C LYS A 199 -17.63 19.00 18.32
N ASP A 200 -17.19 19.43 17.14
CA ASP A 200 -16.47 18.57 16.18
C ASP A 200 -15.02 18.32 16.63
N ILE A 201 -14.41 19.29 17.31
CA ILE A 201 -13.06 19.17 17.87
C ILE A 201 -13.08 18.26 19.10
N THR A 202 -14.13 18.36 19.92
CA THR A 202 -14.27 17.48 21.09
C THR A 202 -14.44 16.01 20.74
N SER A 203 -14.98 15.65 19.57
CA SER A 203 -15.12 14.25 19.16
C SER A 203 -13.82 13.60 18.65
N ILE A 204 -12.83 14.40 18.27
CA ILE A 204 -11.56 13.90 17.69
C ILE A 204 -10.40 13.97 18.69
N ARG A 205 -10.53 14.74 19.78
CA ARG A 205 -9.50 14.87 20.81
C ARG A 205 -9.33 13.57 21.60
N GLN A 206 -8.09 13.24 21.97
CA GLN A 206 -7.74 12.02 22.71
C GLN A 206 -7.64 12.23 24.23
N THR A 207 -7.68 13.49 24.69
CA THR A 207 -7.65 13.90 26.10
C THR A 207 -8.85 14.81 26.38
N THR A 208 -9.55 14.58 27.49
CA THR A 208 -10.68 15.42 27.89
C THR A 208 -10.19 16.78 28.40
N THR A 209 -11.06 17.78 28.40
CA THR A 209 -10.73 19.11 28.93
C THR A 209 -10.33 19.02 30.40
N GLU A 210 -11.04 18.21 31.18
CA GLU A 210 -10.85 18.03 32.61
C GLU A 210 -9.50 17.38 32.92
N ASP A 211 -9.14 16.31 32.19
CA ASP A 211 -7.83 15.66 32.32
C ASP A 211 -6.71 16.66 31.98
N PHE A 212 -6.82 17.37 30.86
CA PHE A 212 -5.80 18.32 30.42
C PHE A 212 -5.62 19.47 31.42
N CYS A 213 -6.71 20.00 31.97
CA CYS A 213 -6.64 21.07 32.98
C CYS A 213 -6.03 20.59 34.30
N ARG A 214 -6.33 19.35 34.73
CA ARG A 214 -5.70 18.73 35.91
C ARG A 214 -4.19 18.58 35.73
N ASP A 215 -3.76 18.13 34.56
CA ASP A 215 -2.34 17.96 34.25
C ASP A 215 -1.61 19.32 34.23
N ILE A 216 -2.27 20.40 33.79
CA ILE A 216 -1.74 21.77 33.89
C ILE A 216 -1.55 22.21 35.34
N GLU A 217 -2.53 21.96 36.21
CA GLU A 217 -2.39 22.28 37.64
C GLU A 217 -1.24 21.48 38.28
N THR A 218 -1.08 20.21 37.90
CA THR A 218 0.06 19.39 38.35
C THR A 218 1.40 19.99 37.91
N ILE A 219 1.48 20.53 36.69
CA ILE A 219 2.68 21.23 36.21
C ILE A 219 2.94 22.50 37.02
N LYS A 220 1.89 23.27 37.35
CA LYS A 220 2.03 24.50 38.15
C LYS A 220 2.56 24.20 39.56
N GLU A 221 2.08 23.14 40.20
CA GLU A 221 2.63 22.65 41.48
C GLU A 221 4.13 22.35 41.36
N LYS A 222 4.55 21.63 40.31
CA LYS A 222 5.96 21.34 40.05
C LYS A 222 6.81 22.58 39.82
N ILE A 223 6.24 23.60 39.19
CA ILE A 223 6.92 24.89 39.00
C ILE A 223 7.07 25.62 40.34
N LEU A 224 6.05 25.59 41.20
CA LEU A 224 6.10 26.16 42.55
C LEU A 224 7.12 25.46 43.44
N ASP A 225 7.27 24.13 43.29
CA ASP A 225 8.28 23.32 43.97
C ASP A 225 9.71 23.55 43.43
N GLY A 226 9.86 24.40 42.41
CA GLY A 226 11.15 24.74 41.81
C GLY A 226 11.71 23.66 40.88
N GLU A 227 10.89 22.68 40.46
CA GLU A 227 11.35 21.63 39.53
C GLU A 227 11.58 22.17 38.11
N ALA A 228 10.77 23.14 37.67
CA ALA A 228 10.85 23.75 36.35
C ALA A 228 10.39 25.21 36.39
N PHE A 229 10.79 26.00 35.39
CA PHE A 229 10.26 27.34 35.13
C PHE A 229 9.07 27.31 34.18
N GLN A 230 9.12 26.39 33.20
CA GLN A 230 8.09 26.18 32.20
C GLN A 230 8.09 24.72 31.72
N VAL A 231 6.90 24.20 31.42
CA VAL A 231 6.72 22.89 30.75
C VAL A 231 5.69 23.04 29.64
N VAL A 232 5.95 22.45 28.47
CA VAL A 232 5.04 22.54 27.32
C VAL A 232 4.22 21.26 27.23
N LEU A 233 2.94 21.31 27.60
CA LEU A 233 2.02 20.18 27.55
C LEU A 233 1.27 20.14 26.22
N SER A 234 1.02 18.96 25.66
CA SER A 234 0.32 18.79 24.38
C SER A 234 -0.82 17.78 24.43
N GLN A 235 -1.70 17.87 23.43
CA GLN A 235 -2.83 16.96 23.26
C GLN A 235 -3.02 16.60 21.78
N GLU A 236 -3.55 15.40 21.54
CA GLU A 236 -3.73 14.82 20.20
C GLU A 236 -5.18 14.91 19.73
N MET A 237 -5.34 15.22 18.45
CA MET A 237 -6.57 15.06 17.69
C MET A 237 -6.35 14.02 16.60
N ARG A 238 -7.29 13.07 16.46
CA ARG A 238 -7.22 12.00 15.47
C ARG A 238 -8.55 11.85 14.74
N MET A 239 -8.50 11.69 13.41
CA MET A 239 -9.68 11.51 12.57
C MET A 239 -9.41 10.56 11.40
N LYS A 240 -10.47 10.10 10.73
CA LYS A 240 -10.37 9.29 9.51
C LYS A 240 -9.96 10.16 8.32
N GLU A 241 -9.09 9.62 7.48
CA GLU A 241 -8.73 10.24 6.21
C GLU A 241 -9.89 10.16 5.20
N LYS A 242 -10.23 11.30 4.59
CA LYS A 242 -11.26 11.42 3.53
C LYS A 242 -10.72 12.06 2.25
N SER A 243 -9.73 12.94 2.39
CA SER A 243 -9.06 13.64 1.29
C SER A 243 -7.59 13.32 1.26
N SER A 244 -7.00 13.36 0.07
CA SER A 244 -5.58 13.05 -0.09
C SER A 244 -4.67 14.09 0.57
N PRO A 245 -3.48 13.70 1.04
CA PRO A 245 -2.55 14.61 1.72
C PRO A 245 -2.10 15.80 0.85
N GLU A 246 -2.02 15.63 -0.47
CA GLU A 246 -1.67 16.70 -1.42
C GLU A 246 -2.73 17.80 -1.45
N LYS A 247 -4.02 17.42 -1.41
CA LYS A 247 -5.12 18.38 -1.31
C LYS A 247 -5.10 19.10 0.03
N VAL A 248 -4.83 18.37 1.12
CA VAL A 248 -4.70 18.99 2.44
C VAL A 248 -3.52 19.96 2.47
N TYR A 249 -2.38 19.62 1.85
CA TYR A 249 -1.24 20.51 1.70
C TYR A 249 -1.59 21.78 0.91
N GLU A 250 -2.31 21.64 -0.22
CA GLU A 250 -2.79 22.78 -1.01
C GLU A 250 -3.67 23.72 -0.17
N GLN A 251 -4.64 23.17 0.55
CA GLN A 251 -5.51 23.99 1.41
C GLN A 251 -4.73 24.60 2.57
N LEU A 252 -3.78 23.88 3.16
CA LEU A 252 -2.94 24.40 4.24
C LEU A 252 -2.06 25.56 3.77
N ARG A 253 -1.52 25.49 2.55
CA ARG A 253 -0.77 26.58 1.89
C ARG A 253 -1.61 27.86 1.75
N ASN A 254 -2.91 27.72 1.52
CA ASN A 254 -3.84 28.84 1.42
C ASN A 254 -4.29 29.37 2.81
N VAL A 255 -4.57 28.47 3.75
CA VAL A 255 -5.11 28.80 5.08
C VAL A 255 -4.03 29.36 6.00
N SER A 256 -2.84 28.76 6.04
CA SER A 256 -1.77 29.10 6.98
C SER A 256 -0.38 29.09 6.34
N PRO A 257 -0.13 29.97 5.34
CA PRO A 257 1.19 30.11 4.74
C PRO A 257 2.25 30.43 5.81
N SER A 258 3.30 29.63 5.86
CA SER A 258 4.34 29.70 6.91
C SER A 258 5.76 29.73 6.31
N PRO A 259 6.78 30.16 7.08
CA PRO A 259 8.16 30.16 6.62
C PRO A 259 8.70 28.77 6.25
N TYR A 260 8.16 27.71 6.87
CA TYR A 260 8.46 26.31 6.54
C TYR A 260 7.17 25.57 6.23
N MET A 261 6.90 25.37 4.95
CA MET A 261 5.87 24.44 4.49
C MET A 261 6.57 23.17 4.02
N TYR A 262 6.04 22.02 4.40
CA TYR A 262 6.60 20.75 3.95
C TYR A 262 5.54 19.70 3.70
N PHE A 263 5.84 18.87 2.71
CA PHE A 263 5.15 17.63 2.39
C PHE A 263 6.19 16.53 2.32
N LEU A 264 5.92 15.39 2.95
CA LEU A 264 6.70 14.17 2.82
C LEU A 264 5.74 13.03 2.50
N LYS A 265 6.12 12.19 1.54
CA LYS A 265 5.49 10.91 1.28
C LYS A 265 6.56 9.83 1.31
N THR A 266 6.28 8.78 2.05
CA THR A 266 7.00 7.50 2.06
C THR A 266 5.98 6.37 1.86
N PRO A 267 6.42 5.11 1.68
CA PRO A 267 5.50 3.97 1.63
C PRO A 267 4.63 3.80 2.89
N ASP A 268 5.18 4.16 4.06
CA ASP A 268 4.56 3.84 5.36
C ASP A 268 3.75 5.01 5.96
N LEU A 269 4.08 6.25 5.59
CA LEU A 269 3.46 7.46 6.15
C LEU A 269 3.58 8.67 5.22
N GLN A 270 2.74 9.67 5.46
CA GLN A 270 2.86 10.98 4.84
C GLN A 270 2.76 12.09 5.89
N ILE A 271 3.49 13.18 5.69
CA ILE A 271 3.53 14.32 6.62
C ILE A 271 3.22 15.59 5.84
N VAL A 272 2.28 16.38 6.36
CA VAL A 272 1.89 17.68 5.82
C VAL A 272 2.03 18.71 6.92
N GLY A 273 2.84 19.76 6.73
CA GLY A 273 3.05 20.76 7.78
C GLY A 273 3.29 22.18 7.27
N ALA A 274 3.01 23.12 8.17
CA ALA A 274 3.14 24.56 7.98
C ALA A 274 3.73 25.19 9.25
N SER A 275 5.01 24.91 9.50
CA SER A 275 5.69 25.34 10.72
C SER A 275 6.08 26.83 10.66
N PRO A 276 5.73 27.61 11.70
CA PRO A 276 6.17 28.99 11.84
C PRO A 276 7.61 29.15 12.33
N GLU A 277 8.25 28.10 12.88
CA GLU A 277 9.46 28.22 13.69
C GLU A 277 10.62 27.34 13.18
N THR A 278 11.80 27.96 13.06
CA THR A 278 13.07 27.28 12.76
C THR A 278 13.59 26.62 14.03
N LEU A 279 13.98 25.35 13.97
CA LEU A 279 14.78 24.75 15.03
C LEU A 279 16.22 25.28 14.95
N VAL A 280 16.91 25.00 13.85
CA VAL A 280 18.26 25.54 13.60
C VAL A 280 18.58 25.50 12.12
N ARG A 281 19.39 26.47 11.69
CA ARG A 281 20.05 26.49 10.40
C ARG A 281 21.54 26.63 10.59
N VAL A 282 22.32 25.86 9.84
CA VAL A 282 23.77 26.02 9.74
C VAL A 282 24.13 26.16 8.27
N ASP A 283 24.61 27.34 7.88
CA ASP A 283 25.10 27.63 6.52
C ASP A 283 26.58 28.03 6.58
N ASP A 284 27.47 27.34 5.88
CA ASP A 284 28.91 27.64 5.85
C ASP A 284 29.49 27.83 7.28
N ARG A 285 29.14 26.91 8.19
CA ARG A 285 29.49 26.93 9.63
C ARG A 285 28.93 28.12 10.43
N ARG A 286 27.98 28.88 9.89
CA ARG A 286 27.24 29.91 10.64
C ARG A 286 25.93 29.35 11.13
N ILE A 287 25.77 29.37 12.45
CA ILE A 287 24.55 28.97 13.14
C ILE A 287 23.56 30.13 13.10
N LEU A 288 22.30 29.83 12.82
CA LEU A 288 21.14 30.67 13.06
C LEU A 288 20.12 29.86 13.86
N TYR A 289 19.83 30.33 15.07
CA TYR A 289 18.78 29.82 15.93
C TYR A 289 17.78 30.95 16.21
N ARG A 290 16.49 30.71 16.06
CA ARG A 290 15.46 31.77 16.07
C ARG A 290 14.30 31.38 16.99
N PRO A 291 14.39 31.67 18.30
CA PRO A 291 13.28 31.45 19.20
C PRO A 291 12.12 32.38 18.84
N ILE A 292 10.90 31.85 18.89
CA ILE A 292 9.67 32.60 18.66
C ILE A 292 8.76 32.42 19.88
N ALA A 293 8.35 33.52 20.50
CA ALA A 293 7.40 33.49 21.61
C ALA A 293 6.53 34.74 21.62
N GLY A 294 5.41 34.66 22.32
CA GLY A 294 4.40 35.70 22.36
C GLY A 294 3.65 35.90 21.05
N THR A 295 2.33 36.04 21.16
CA THR A 295 1.45 36.08 20.00
C THR A 295 0.40 37.16 20.15
N ARG A 296 0.18 37.94 19.09
CA ARG A 296 -1.05 38.74 18.93
C ARG A 296 -1.70 38.46 17.59
N LYS A 297 -3.03 38.35 17.58
CA LYS A 297 -3.81 38.14 16.34
C LYS A 297 -3.76 39.41 15.50
N ARG A 298 -3.73 39.26 14.18
CA ARG A 298 -3.95 40.37 13.26
C ARG A 298 -5.44 40.63 13.14
N THR A 299 -5.83 41.89 13.22
CA THR A 299 -7.23 42.33 13.09
C THR A 299 -7.59 42.74 11.67
N GLY A 300 -6.58 43.05 10.85
CA GLY A 300 -6.77 43.59 9.50
C GLY A 300 -7.07 45.10 9.48
N ASP A 301 -7.14 45.73 10.66
CA ASP A 301 -7.25 47.18 10.86
C ASP A 301 -5.88 47.73 11.28
N GLU A 302 -5.32 48.66 10.51
CA GLU A 302 -3.95 49.15 10.74
C GLU A 302 -3.78 49.88 12.08
N GLY A 303 -4.81 50.57 12.56
CA GLY A 303 -4.79 51.29 13.84
C GLY A 303 -4.71 50.32 15.01
N ARG A 304 -5.60 49.32 15.02
CA ARG A 304 -5.61 48.25 16.05
C ARG A 304 -4.39 47.35 15.95
N ASP A 305 -3.95 47.00 14.75
CA ASP A 305 -2.72 46.20 14.54
C ASP A 305 -1.47 46.95 15.02
N LYS A 306 -1.44 48.29 14.93
CA LYS A 306 -0.37 49.09 15.54
C LYS A 306 -0.42 49.05 17.07
N LEU A 307 -1.61 49.08 17.66
CA LEU A 307 -1.79 48.95 19.11
C LEU A 307 -1.38 47.56 19.60
N MET A 308 -1.84 46.49 18.95
CA MET A 308 -1.51 45.11 19.32
C MET A 308 -0.01 44.82 19.24
N ARG A 309 0.68 45.39 18.25
CA ARG A 309 2.15 45.31 18.18
C ARG A 309 2.82 46.04 19.34
N ARG A 310 2.35 47.23 19.70
CA ARG A 310 2.88 47.96 20.86
C ARG A 310 2.63 47.19 22.15
N GLU A 311 1.42 46.65 22.31
CA GLU A 311 1.02 45.85 23.47
C GLU A 311 1.91 44.61 23.61
N LEU A 312 2.12 43.84 22.53
CA LEU A 312 3.01 42.67 22.55
C LEU A 312 4.45 43.03 22.92
N LEU A 313 4.95 44.17 22.43
CA LEU A 313 6.30 44.66 22.78
C LEU A 313 6.42 45.11 24.24
N SER A 314 5.31 45.50 24.88
CA SER A 314 5.27 45.97 26.27
C SER A 314 4.74 44.95 27.27
N ASP A 315 4.23 43.81 26.80
CA ASP A 315 3.67 42.76 27.67
C ASP A 315 4.80 42.08 28.46
N GLU A 316 4.83 42.31 29.76
CA GLU A 316 5.88 41.78 30.64
C GLU A 316 5.91 40.25 30.67
N LYS A 317 4.75 39.58 30.64
CA LYS A 317 4.68 38.12 30.65
C LYS A 317 5.36 37.56 29.40
N GLU A 318 4.95 38.05 28.24
CA GLU A 318 5.42 37.58 26.93
C GLU A 318 6.91 37.86 26.74
N ARG A 319 7.39 39.01 27.23
CA ARG A 319 8.82 39.36 27.21
C ARG A 319 9.64 38.45 28.11
N CYS A 320 9.17 38.17 29.33
CA CYS A 320 9.85 37.27 30.25
C CYS A 320 9.96 35.85 29.67
N GLU A 321 8.86 35.33 29.11
CA GLU A 321 8.86 34.03 28.44
C GLU A 321 9.84 34.02 27.25
N HIS A 322 9.81 35.05 26.40
CA HIS A 322 10.73 35.16 25.27
C HIS A 322 12.19 35.27 25.71
N GLN A 323 12.49 36.06 26.75
CA GLN A 323 13.85 36.20 27.30
C GLN A 323 14.40 34.87 27.78
N MET A 324 13.60 34.10 28.52
CA MET A 324 14.00 32.78 29.00
C MET A 324 14.37 31.82 27.85
N LEU A 325 13.58 31.84 26.76
CA LEU A 325 13.87 31.04 25.56
C LEU A 325 15.11 31.52 24.81
N VAL A 326 15.36 32.82 24.78
CA VAL A 326 16.60 33.39 24.25
C VAL A 326 17.81 32.91 25.05
N ASP A 327 17.74 32.95 26.38
CA ASP A 327 18.85 32.49 27.22
C ASP A 327 19.07 30.98 27.14
N LEU A 328 17.99 30.18 27.05
CA LEU A 328 18.08 28.75 26.79
C LEU A 328 18.75 28.47 25.43
N GLY A 329 18.33 29.20 24.37
CA GLY A 329 18.95 29.09 23.05
C GLY A 329 20.42 29.50 23.05
N ARG A 330 20.79 30.55 23.80
CA ARG A 330 22.20 30.97 23.97
C ARG A 330 23.02 29.91 24.70
N ASN A 331 22.45 29.27 25.71
CA ASN A 331 23.08 28.16 26.42
C ASN A 331 23.32 26.96 25.48
N ASP A 332 22.29 26.54 24.73
CA ASP A 332 22.39 25.42 23.80
C ASP A 332 23.43 25.69 22.70
N ILE A 333 23.39 26.88 22.07
CA ILE A 333 24.37 27.28 21.05
C ILE A 333 25.77 27.47 21.64
N GLY A 334 25.90 27.96 22.87
CA GLY A 334 27.18 28.16 23.56
C GLY A 334 28.00 26.87 23.70
N ARG A 335 27.34 25.70 23.82
CA ARG A 335 28.00 24.38 23.90
C ARG A 335 28.76 24.01 22.61
N VAL A 336 28.35 24.55 21.47
CA VAL A 336 28.80 24.14 20.12
C VAL A 336 29.39 25.29 19.28
N ALA A 337 29.45 26.49 19.85
CA ALA A 337 29.97 27.68 19.20
C ALA A 337 31.44 27.97 19.52
N GLU A 338 32.14 28.70 18.65
CA GLU A 338 33.43 29.30 18.97
C GLU A 338 33.28 30.31 20.12
N ILE A 339 34.23 30.31 21.06
CA ILE A 339 34.23 31.24 22.21
C ILE A 339 34.17 32.68 21.69
N GLY A 340 33.24 33.47 22.23
CA GLY A 340 33.02 34.86 21.84
C GLY A 340 32.23 35.06 20.54
N SER A 341 31.80 34.00 19.85
CA SER A 341 31.05 34.13 18.58
C SER A 341 29.53 34.19 18.74
N VAL A 342 28.98 33.85 19.91
CA VAL A 342 27.53 33.84 20.16
C VAL A 342 27.01 35.27 20.31
N GLU A 343 26.25 35.72 19.32
CA GLU A 343 25.74 37.09 19.22
C GLU A 343 24.21 37.07 19.11
N LEU A 344 23.55 37.93 19.91
CA LEU A 344 22.11 38.16 19.81
C LEU A 344 21.84 39.32 18.84
N LYS A 345 21.15 39.03 17.75
CA LYS A 345 20.73 40.01 16.73
C LYS A 345 19.24 40.24 16.76
N ASN A 346 18.84 41.47 16.46
CA ASN A 346 17.43 41.88 16.37
C ASN A 346 16.57 41.43 17.57
N PRO A 347 17.01 41.68 18.82
CA PRO A 347 16.33 41.15 20.00
C PRO A 347 14.91 41.73 20.12
N PHE A 348 13.95 40.88 20.51
CA PHE A 348 12.55 41.24 20.74
C PHE A 348 11.89 41.96 19.54
N ARG A 349 12.31 41.67 18.31
CA ARG A 349 11.66 42.29 17.15
C ARG A 349 10.27 41.70 16.94
N ILE A 350 9.34 42.52 16.48
CA ILE A 350 8.07 42.00 15.98
C ILE A 350 8.24 41.51 14.55
N GLU A 351 7.96 40.23 14.34
CA GLU A 351 7.85 39.64 13.02
C GLU A 351 6.38 39.45 12.66
N THR A 352 6.02 39.82 11.43
CA THR A 352 4.64 39.77 10.94
C THR A 352 4.43 38.50 10.13
N PHE A 353 3.45 37.70 10.53
CA PHE A 353 3.01 36.50 9.82
C PHE A 353 1.61 36.73 9.21
N ALA A 354 1.09 35.74 8.49
CA ALA A 354 -0.19 35.85 7.77
C ALA A 354 -1.34 36.31 8.69
N HIS A 355 -1.46 35.73 9.87
CA HIS A 355 -2.59 35.96 10.79
C HIS A 355 -2.19 36.48 12.17
N VAL A 356 -0.89 36.56 12.47
CA VAL A 356 -0.36 36.87 13.80
C VAL A 356 0.91 37.71 13.75
N TYR A 357 1.21 38.36 14.87
CA TYR A 357 2.50 38.97 15.20
C TYR A 357 3.20 38.11 16.26
N HIS A 358 4.51 37.94 16.14
CA HIS A 358 5.33 37.26 17.15
C HIS A 358 6.55 38.07 17.57
N LEU A 359 7.02 37.89 18.82
CA LEU A 359 8.35 38.32 19.21
C LEU A 359 9.37 37.31 18.71
N VAL A 360 10.41 37.83 18.07
CA VAL A 360 11.47 37.04 17.45
C VAL A 360 12.81 37.64 17.85
N SER A 361 13.77 36.79 18.15
CA SER A 361 15.18 37.15 18.30
C SER A 361 16.03 36.22 17.43
N ASP A 362 17.14 36.70 16.89
CA ASP A 362 18.09 35.88 16.12
C ASP A 362 19.32 35.61 16.99
N ILE A 363 19.64 34.35 17.27
CA ILE A 363 20.92 33.95 17.88
C ILE A 363 21.81 33.45 16.76
N VAL A 364 22.94 34.13 16.54
CA VAL A 364 23.92 33.76 15.52
C VAL A 364 25.25 33.40 16.16
N ALA A 365 25.92 32.41 15.60
CA ALA A 365 27.23 31.98 16.09
C ALA A 365 28.04 31.30 14.99
N ARG A 366 29.33 31.01 15.26
CA ARG A 366 30.16 30.16 14.40
C ARG A 366 30.31 28.79 15.05
N VAL A 367 30.12 27.73 14.27
CA VAL A 367 30.33 26.34 14.74
C VAL A 367 31.78 26.15 15.12
N ARG A 368 32.05 25.69 16.35
CA ARG A 368 33.39 25.37 16.87
C ARG A 368 34.15 24.48 15.89
N SER A 369 35.44 24.76 15.68
CA SER A 369 36.24 24.19 14.57
C SER A 369 36.28 22.65 14.54
N ASP A 370 36.27 22.01 15.71
CA ASP A 370 36.28 20.56 15.95
C ASP A 370 34.91 19.87 15.82
N LEU A 371 33.83 20.64 15.66
CA LEU A 371 32.46 20.12 15.59
C LEU A 371 31.90 20.15 14.17
N LYS A 372 30.87 19.32 13.95
CA LYS A 372 30.09 19.22 12.71
C LYS A 372 28.70 19.87 12.88
N PRO A 373 28.01 20.21 11.78
CA PRO A 373 26.66 20.78 11.82
C PRO A 373 25.63 19.92 12.60
N ILE A 374 25.74 18.59 12.51
CA ILE A 374 24.89 17.66 13.26
C ILE A 374 25.06 17.81 14.79
N ASP A 375 26.25 18.17 15.28
CA ASP A 375 26.46 18.47 16.70
C ASP A 375 25.66 19.68 17.16
N VAL A 376 25.46 20.66 16.26
CA VAL A 376 24.60 21.81 16.52
C VAL A 376 23.15 21.38 16.66
N LEU A 377 22.66 20.53 15.73
CA LEU A 377 21.30 19.98 15.82
C LEU A 377 21.09 19.24 17.14
N ARG A 378 22.05 18.38 17.52
CA ARG A 378 22.04 17.64 18.79
C ARG A 378 21.96 18.55 20.01
N ALA A 379 22.69 19.67 20.02
CA ALA A 379 22.71 20.59 21.15
C ALA A 379 21.37 21.32 21.35
N VAL A 380 20.67 21.63 20.25
CA VAL A 380 19.40 22.38 20.32
C VAL A 380 18.16 21.51 20.36
N PHE A 381 18.23 20.24 19.97
CA PHE A 381 17.07 19.36 19.85
C PHE A 381 16.69 18.68 21.19
N PRO A 382 15.38 18.53 21.49
CA PRO A 382 14.25 19.25 20.89
C PRO A 382 14.23 20.72 21.33
N ALA A 383 13.45 21.53 20.63
CA ALA A 383 13.32 22.95 20.95
C ALA A 383 12.78 23.18 22.37
N GLY A 384 13.31 24.20 23.05
CA GLY A 384 12.81 24.67 24.35
C GLY A 384 11.33 25.05 24.31
N THR A 385 10.89 25.66 23.20
CA THR A 385 9.48 26.05 22.95
C THR A 385 8.52 24.86 22.87
N LEU A 386 9.03 23.64 22.75
CA LEU A 386 8.26 22.40 22.69
C LEU A 386 8.54 21.45 23.85
N THR A 387 9.39 21.84 24.79
CA THR A 387 9.76 21.04 25.96
C THR A 387 9.53 21.83 27.24
N GLY A 388 10.36 22.84 27.49
CA GLY A 388 10.32 23.70 28.66
C GLY A 388 11.72 24.03 29.17
N ALA A 389 11.79 24.59 30.37
CA ALA A 389 13.03 25.01 31.00
C ALA A 389 13.02 24.62 32.49
N PRO A 390 14.05 23.92 33.03
CA PRO A 390 15.16 23.28 32.31
C PRO A 390 14.71 22.10 31.42
N LYS A 391 15.27 22.00 30.21
CA LYS A 391 14.83 21.09 29.13
C LYS A 391 14.63 19.64 29.60
N ILE A 392 15.64 19.02 30.20
CA ILE A 392 15.62 17.61 30.62
C ILE A 392 14.53 17.36 31.67
N ARG A 393 14.35 18.28 32.64
CA ARG A 393 13.33 18.10 33.69
C ARG A 393 11.92 18.26 33.13
N ALA A 394 11.70 19.25 32.27
CA ALA A 394 10.43 19.45 31.60
C ALA A 394 10.02 18.23 30.75
N MET A 395 10.97 17.62 30.03
CA MET A 395 10.71 16.40 29.24
C MET A 395 10.30 15.20 30.10
N LYS A 396 10.86 15.05 31.30
CA LYS A 396 10.44 14.01 32.26
C LYS A 396 9.00 14.24 32.72
N ILE A 397 8.65 15.49 33.04
CA ILE A 397 7.28 15.87 33.44
C ILE A 397 6.29 15.58 32.29
N ILE A 398 6.65 15.95 31.05
CA ILE A 398 5.85 15.65 29.85
C ILE A 398 5.61 14.14 29.70
N ARG A 399 6.66 13.32 29.81
CA ARG A 399 6.55 11.86 29.71
C ARG A 399 5.60 11.29 30.76
N ASP A 400 5.63 11.83 31.98
CA ASP A 400 4.82 11.32 33.09
C ASP A 400 3.33 11.68 32.94
N LEU A 401 3.02 12.78 32.23
CA LEU A 401 1.66 13.28 32.06
C LEU A 401 1.02 12.87 30.71
N GLU A 402 1.78 12.83 29.61
CA GLU A 402 1.24 12.51 28.29
C GLU A 402 1.04 11.00 28.10
N LYS A 403 -0.19 10.60 27.76
CA LYS A 403 -0.60 9.18 27.63
C LYS A 403 0.12 8.39 26.54
N LYS A 404 0.73 9.07 25.56
CA LYS A 404 1.37 8.47 24.38
C LYS A 404 2.60 9.27 23.95
N PRO A 405 3.61 8.60 23.33
CA PRO A 405 4.70 9.28 22.63
C PRO A 405 4.19 10.37 21.69
N ARG A 406 4.99 11.43 21.49
CA ARG A 406 4.65 12.57 20.63
C ARG A 406 4.86 12.28 19.16
N GLY A 407 5.74 11.35 18.82
CA GLY A 407 6.04 11.01 17.43
C GLY A 407 6.59 12.23 16.70
N ILE A 408 5.93 12.64 15.62
CA ILE A 408 6.39 13.80 14.85
C ILE A 408 6.23 15.13 15.59
N TYR A 409 5.35 15.26 16.58
CA TYR A 409 5.08 16.55 17.23
C TYR A 409 6.23 17.01 18.12
N GLY A 410 6.74 18.21 17.86
CA GLY A 410 7.93 18.72 18.56
C GLY A 410 9.24 18.07 18.11
N GLY A 411 9.18 17.20 17.10
CA GLY A 411 10.33 16.75 16.34
C GLY A 411 10.87 17.83 15.38
N ALA A 412 11.65 17.42 14.39
CA ALA A 412 12.26 18.33 13.42
C ALA A 412 12.13 17.81 11.99
N PHE A 413 11.71 18.66 11.05
CA PHE A 413 11.65 18.34 9.62
C PHE A 413 12.64 19.23 8.88
N GLY A 414 13.44 18.65 7.98
CA GLY A 414 14.48 19.41 7.30
C GLY A 414 15.40 18.54 6.47
N TYR A 415 16.63 19.00 6.31
CA TYR A 415 17.62 18.30 5.51
C TYR A 415 19.04 18.38 6.07
N PHE A 416 19.82 17.36 5.70
CA PHE A 416 21.28 17.35 5.73
C PHE A 416 21.79 17.45 4.31
N ASP A 417 22.42 18.57 3.95
CA ASP A 417 23.05 18.69 2.64
C ASP A 417 24.42 18.01 2.61
N LEU A 418 24.83 17.57 1.43
CA LEU A 418 26.12 16.88 1.26
C LEU A 418 27.32 17.81 1.44
N SER A 419 27.13 19.13 1.35
CA SER A 419 28.16 20.16 1.45
C SER A 419 28.44 20.62 2.89
N GLY A 420 27.66 20.18 3.87
CA GLY A 420 27.86 20.58 5.26
C GLY A 420 26.80 21.52 5.83
N ASN A 421 25.68 21.80 5.15
CA ASN A 421 24.63 22.67 5.67
C ASN A 421 23.42 21.87 6.16
N ILE A 422 22.74 22.41 7.17
CA ILE A 422 21.48 21.86 7.69
C ILE A 422 20.45 22.98 7.83
N ASP A 423 19.18 22.66 7.61
CA ASP A 423 18.07 23.56 7.89
C ASP A 423 16.88 22.73 8.36
N PHE A 424 16.50 22.91 9.63
CA PHE A 424 15.44 22.15 10.29
C PHE A 424 14.39 23.10 10.86
N ALA A 425 13.13 22.81 10.56
CA ALA A 425 11.96 23.40 11.19
C ALA A 425 11.48 22.53 12.34
N ILE A 426 10.87 23.14 13.35
CA ILE A 426 10.18 22.39 14.40
C ILE A 426 8.88 21.84 13.83
N MET A 427 8.56 20.57 14.12
CA MET A 427 7.35 19.93 13.62
C MET A 427 6.11 20.26 14.47
N ILE A 428 5.57 21.45 14.22
CA ILE A 428 4.31 21.97 14.76
C ILE A 428 3.39 22.36 13.60
N ARG A 429 2.07 22.44 13.86
CA ARG A 429 1.06 22.57 12.79
C ARG A 429 1.29 21.53 11.68
N SER A 430 1.56 20.30 12.12
CA SER A 430 1.96 19.16 11.30
C SER A 430 0.96 18.04 11.48
N MET A 431 0.55 17.44 10.38
CA MET A 431 -0.40 16.34 10.30
C MET A 431 0.32 15.10 9.79
N LEU A 432 0.13 13.98 10.47
CA LEU A 432 0.59 12.66 10.06
C LEU A 432 -0.57 11.90 9.43
N PHE A 433 -0.35 11.38 8.24
CA PHE A 433 -1.27 10.48 7.54
C PHE A 433 -0.68 9.08 7.58
N GLN A 434 -1.38 8.16 8.22
CA GLN A 434 -0.94 6.78 8.39
C GLN A 434 -2.14 5.87 8.66
N ASN A 435 -2.19 4.70 8.01
CA ASN A 435 -3.23 3.68 8.21
C ASN A 435 -4.67 4.23 8.03
N GLY A 436 -4.89 5.09 7.03
CA GLY A 436 -6.20 5.71 6.75
C GLY A 436 -6.69 6.70 7.81
N ALA A 437 -5.79 7.20 8.66
CA ALA A 437 -6.08 8.18 9.70
C ALA A 437 -5.14 9.40 9.61
N ILE A 438 -5.67 10.54 10.04
CA ILE A 438 -4.93 11.79 10.20
C ILE A 438 -4.77 12.05 11.70
N SER A 439 -3.53 12.23 12.17
CA SER A 439 -3.24 12.69 13.54
C SER A 439 -2.53 14.04 13.53
N LEU A 440 -2.87 14.87 14.52
CA LEU A 440 -2.35 16.22 14.73
C LEU A 440 -2.22 16.46 16.24
N ARG A 441 -1.13 17.07 16.68
CA ARG A 441 -0.97 17.55 18.06
C ARG A 441 -0.78 19.05 18.14
N ALA A 442 -1.24 19.63 19.24
CA ALA A 442 -1.01 21.01 19.61
C ALA A 442 -0.78 21.13 21.12
N GLY A 443 0.01 22.11 21.54
CA GLY A 443 0.37 22.31 22.94
C GLY A 443 0.51 23.76 23.35
N ALA A 444 0.70 23.97 24.66
CA ALA A 444 0.82 25.26 25.31
C ALA A 444 1.96 25.24 26.34
N GLY A 445 2.67 26.37 26.45
CA GLY A 445 3.72 26.57 27.44
C GLY A 445 3.11 26.93 28.78
N ILE A 446 3.25 26.06 29.77
CA ILE A 446 2.69 26.25 31.10
C ILE A 446 3.71 26.92 31.99
N VAL A 447 3.32 28.05 32.56
CA VAL A 447 4.06 28.80 33.58
C VAL A 447 3.20 28.92 34.84
N ASN A 448 3.76 29.38 35.96
CA ASN A 448 3.01 29.52 37.21
C ASN A 448 1.71 30.35 37.05
N GLY A 449 1.75 31.40 36.22
CA GLY A 449 0.59 32.26 35.92
C GLY A 449 -0.39 31.73 34.87
N SER A 450 -0.23 30.49 34.40
CA SER A 450 -1.13 29.89 33.41
C SER A 450 -2.51 29.59 34.00
N VAL A 451 -3.54 29.81 33.19
CA VAL A 451 -4.95 29.51 33.54
C VAL A 451 -5.37 28.30 32.71
N PRO A 452 -5.67 27.13 33.32
CA PRO A 452 -5.82 25.87 32.59
C PRO A 452 -6.77 25.92 31.39
N GLU A 453 -7.95 26.53 31.55
CA GLU A 453 -8.97 26.60 30.51
C GLU A 453 -8.53 27.48 29.33
N ARG A 454 -7.71 28.50 29.60
CA ARG A 454 -7.15 29.37 28.55
C ARG A 454 -6.08 28.62 27.76
N GLU A 455 -5.25 27.83 28.42
CA GLU A 455 -4.20 27.03 27.77
C GLU A 455 -4.80 25.88 26.95
N ASP A 456 -5.88 25.23 27.42
CA ASP A 456 -6.64 24.25 26.61
C ASP A 456 -7.20 24.92 25.34
N SER A 457 -7.84 26.08 25.52
CA SER A 457 -8.37 26.87 24.41
C SER A 457 -7.27 27.29 23.43
N GLU A 458 -6.08 27.62 23.91
CA GLU A 458 -4.92 27.95 23.09
C GLU A 458 -4.47 26.74 22.23
N CYS A 459 -4.37 25.55 22.83
CA CYS A 459 -4.04 24.32 22.12
C CYS A 459 -5.01 24.07 20.95
N LEU A 460 -6.31 24.15 21.22
CA LEU A 460 -7.34 23.97 20.21
C LEU A 460 -7.27 25.03 19.10
N ASN A 461 -7.00 26.28 19.47
CA ASN A 461 -6.83 27.36 18.50
C ASN A 461 -5.60 27.15 17.61
N LYS A 462 -4.51 26.59 18.12
CA LYS A 462 -3.30 26.26 17.34
C LYS A 462 -3.56 25.13 16.33
N ALA A 463 -4.42 24.16 16.66
CA ALA A 463 -4.82 23.09 15.75
C ALA A 463 -5.77 23.55 14.63
N ARG A 464 -6.50 24.65 14.84
CA ARG A 464 -7.61 25.10 13.99
C ARG A 464 -7.25 25.29 12.52
N SER A 465 -6.08 25.83 12.20
CA SER A 465 -5.66 26.03 10.80
C SER A 465 -5.49 24.72 10.05
N CYS A 466 -4.97 23.68 10.71
CA CYS A 466 -4.82 22.36 10.13
C CYS A 466 -6.19 21.69 9.94
N LEU A 467 -7.07 21.77 10.94
CA LEU A 467 -8.43 21.24 10.86
C LEU A 467 -9.26 21.90 9.75
N GLU A 468 -9.13 23.22 9.58
CA GLU A 468 -9.81 23.94 8.50
C GLU A 468 -9.25 23.55 7.13
N ALA A 469 -7.93 23.34 7.01
CA ALA A 469 -7.33 22.84 5.77
C ALA A 469 -7.87 21.45 5.37
N ILE A 470 -7.98 20.53 6.34
CA ILE A 470 -8.59 19.20 6.12
C ILE A 470 -10.04 19.36 5.66
N ARG A 471 -10.82 20.18 6.37
CA ARG A 471 -12.23 20.40 6.03
C ARG A 471 -12.41 21.00 4.64
N LEU A 472 -11.62 22.00 4.28
CA LEU A 472 -11.67 22.60 2.94
C LEU A 472 -11.25 21.58 1.88
N ALA A 473 -10.32 20.68 2.16
CA ALA A 473 -9.94 19.61 1.24
C ALA A 473 -11.12 18.64 1.05
N ASP A 474 -11.83 18.29 2.12
CA ASP A 474 -13.02 17.43 2.09
C ASP A 474 -14.20 18.06 1.34
N LEU A 475 -14.32 19.40 1.40
CA LEU A 475 -15.37 20.16 0.70
C LEU A 475 -14.99 20.53 -0.73
N SER A 476 -13.71 20.45 -1.10
CA SER A 476 -13.24 20.85 -2.42
C SER A 476 -13.67 19.81 -3.47
N PRO A 477 -14.36 20.22 -4.55
CA PRO A 477 -14.58 19.34 -5.69
C PRO A 477 -13.23 18.80 -6.16
N SER A 478 -13.11 17.50 -6.41
CA SER A 478 -11.93 16.96 -7.09
C SER A 478 -11.65 17.78 -8.35
N LEU A 479 -10.37 18.08 -8.66
CA LEU A 479 -9.94 18.65 -9.95
C LEU A 479 -10.82 18.10 -11.10
N PRO A 480 -11.30 18.94 -12.03
CA PRO A 480 -12.27 18.51 -13.04
C PRO A 480 -11.71 17.33 -13.81
N LYS A 481 -12.41 16.20 -13.70
CA LYS A 481 -12.01 14.91 -14.27
C LYS A 481 -12.05 15.04 -15.79
N LYS A 482 -10.88 15.25 -16.42
CA LYS A 482 -10.81 15.37 -17.87
C LYS A 482 -11.12 14.00 -18.49
N THR A 483 -12.21 13.93 -19.24
CA THR A 483 -12.76 12.67 -19.77
C THR A 483 -12.74 12.72 -21.28
N LEU A 484 -12.03 11.79 -21.93
CA LEU A 484 -12.12 11.64 -23.38
C LEU A 484 -13.37 10.83 -23.71
N ILE A 485 -14.22 11.32 -24.60
CA ILE A 485 -15.31 10.56 -25.21
C ILE A 485 -14.93 10.31 -26.67
N LEU A 486 -14.66 9.06 -27.02
CA LEU A 486 -14.37 8.64 -28.39
C LEU A 486 -15.69 8.41 -29.12
N ASP A 487 -16.05 9.31 -30.04
CA ASP A 487 -17.28 9.28 -30.82
C ASP A 487 -17.18 8.25 -31.96
N ASN A 488 -17.99 7.20 -31.93
CA ASN A 488 -18.09 6.21 -33.00
C ASN A 488 -19.25 6.56 -33.97
N TYR A 489 -19.44 7.85 -34.25
CA TYR A 489 -20.48 8.40 -35.14
C TYR A 489 -21.91 8.13 -34.65
N ASP A 490 -22.15 8.22 -33.33
CA ASP A 490 -23.50 8.10 -32.76
C ASP A 490 -24.04 9.45 -32.30
N SER A 491 -25.29 9.73 -32.63
CA SER A 491 -26.04 10.87 -32.12
C SER A 491 -26.14 10.90 -30.57
N PHE A 492 -26.01 9.76 -29.89
CA PHE A 492 -26.08 9.66 -28.44
C PHE A 492 -24.80 10.12 -27.71
N THR A 493 -23.67 10.29 -28.41
CA THR A 493 -22.39 10.71 -27.81
C THR A 493 -22.52 12.01 -27.00
N TYR A 494 -23.31 12.98 -27.49
CA TYR A 494 -23.47 14.25 -26.80
C TYR A 494 -24.38 14.17 -25.56
N ASN A 495 -25.19 13.13 -25.39
CA ASN A 495 -25.90 12.91 -24.13
C ASN A 495 -24.93 12.46 -23.03
N LEU A 496 -23.96 11.58 -23.37
CA LEU A 496 -22.85 11.22 -22.48
C LEU A 496 -22.02 12.47 -22.13
N TYR A 497 -21.73 13.33 -23.11
CA TYR A 497 -21.05 14.61 -22.88
C TYR A 497 -21.78 15.48 -21.84
N GLN A 498 -23.10 15.65 -21.99
CA GLN A 498 -23.89 16.44 -21.04
C GLN A 498 -23.86 15.83 -19.64
N TYR A 499 -24.07 14.51 -19.50
CA TYR A 499 -24.03 13.85 -18.19
C TYR A 499 -22.66 13.99 -17.52
N VAL A 500 -21.56 13.81 -18.25
CA VAL A 500 -20.21 13.98 -17.69
C VAL A 500 -19.98 15.44 -17.25
N ALA A 501 -20.39 16.42 -18.06
CA ALA A 501 -20.24 17.83 -17.73
C ALA A 501 -21.08 18.24 -16.50
N GLU A 502 -22.34 17.81 -16.43
CA GLU A 502 -23.24 18.08 -15.30
C GLU A 502 -22.75 17.46 -13.98
N LEU A 503 -22.01 16.36 -14.05
CA LEU A 503 -21.43 15.66 -12.89
C LEU A 503 -20.05 16.21 -12.50
N GLY A 504 -19.61 17.35 -13.07
CA GLY A 504 -18.36 18.01 -12.72
C GLY A 504 -17.11 17.46 -13.43
N GLY A 505 -17.30 16.62 -14.46
CA GLY A 505 -16.24 16.23 -15.39
C GLY A 505 -15.92 17.33 -16.41
N ASN A 506 -14.82 17.18 -17.13
CA ASN A 506 -14.42 18.04 -18.25
C ASN A 506 -14.31 17.19 -19.52
N PRO A 507 -15.45 16.92 -20.21
CA PRO A 507 -15.47 16.03 -21.36
C PRO A 507 -14.86 16.71 -22.59
N VAL A 508 -14.03 15.97 -23.33
CA VAL A 508 -13.54 16.31 -24.67
C VAL A 508 -13.96 15.20 -25.64
N VAL A 509 -14.44 15.56 -26.81
CA VAL A 509 -14.97 14.61 -27.81
C VAL A 509 -14.08 14.61 -29.04
N TYR A 510 -13.69 13.42 -29.50
CA TYR A 510 -13.01 13.22 -30.77
C TYR A 510 -13.62 12.02 -31.47
N ARG A 511 -13.75 12.07 -32.80
CA ARG A 511 -14.17 10.89 -33.55
C ARG A 511 -13.09 9.83 -33.55
N ASN A 512 -13.51 8.57 -33.70
CA ASN A 512 -12.64 7.40 -33.64
C ASN A 512 -11.54 7.35 -34.73
N ASP A 513 -11.63 8.22 -35.74
CA ASP A 513 -10.69 8.40 -36.85
C ASP A 513 -10.05 9.81 -36.94
N GLU A 514 -10.43 10.74 -36.06
CA GLU A 514 -9.96 12.15 -36.07
C GLU A 514 -8.81 12.43 -35.08
N ILE A 515 -8.51 11.49 -34.17
CA ILE A 515 -7.44 11.63 -33.19
C ILE A 515 -6.50 10.43 -33.23
N LYS A 516 -5.19 10.68 -33.08
CA LYS A 516 -4.17 9.64 -33.00
C LYS A 516 -3.81 9.35 -31.55
N ILE A 517 -3.36 8.12 -31.27
CA ILE A 517 -3.01 7.71 -29.90
C ILE A 517 -1.86 8.54 -29.31
N GLU A 518 -0.95 9.06 -30.14
CA GLU A 518 0.12 9.96 -29.71
C GLU A 518 -0.40 11.29 -29.18
N ASP A 519 -1.52 11.78 -29.71
CA ASP A 519 -2.15 13.01 -29.24
C ASP A 519 -3.03 12.77 -28.02
N VAL A 520 -3.68 11.59 -27.93
CA VAL A 520 -4.39 11.14 -26.72
C VAL A 520 -3.46 11.12 -25.51
N ARG A 521 -2.22 10.62 -25.66
CA ARG A 521 -1.21 10.59 -24.59
C ARG A 521 -0.88 11.98 -24.02
N LYS A 522 -1.10 13.04 -24.79
CA LYS A 522 -0.84 14.44 -24.36
C LYS A 522 -2.03 15.06 -23.62
N LEU A 523 -3.21 14.42 -23.63
CA LEU A 523 -4.43 15.02 -23.13
C LEU A 523 -4.59 14.98 -21.60
N ASP A 524 -3.70 14.34 -20.84
CA ASP A 524 -3.78 14.23 -19.37
C ASP A 524 -5.16 13.75 -18.89
N LEU A 525 -5.57 12.60 -19.41
CA LEU A 525 -6.92 12.07 -19.21
C LEU A 525 -7.06 11.40 -17.84
N THR A 526 -8.19 11.63 -17.19
CA THR A 526 -8.55 10.92 -15.96
C THR A 526 -9.48 9.75 -16.23
N HIS A 527 -10.28 9.82 -17.29
CA HIS A 527 -11.28 8.83 -17.66
C HIS A 527 -11.42 8.77 -19.20
N ILE A 528 -11.84 7.62 -19.70
CA ILE A 528 -12.12 7.40 -21.12
C ILE A 528 -13.50 6.77 -21.29
N ILE A 529 -14.29 7.25 -22.24
CA ILE A 529 -15.55 6.64 -22.66
C ILE A 529 -15.45 6.32 -24.15
N ILE A 530 -15.69 5.06 -24.51
CA ILE A 530 -15.89 4.66 -25.92
C ILE A 530 -17.40 4.63 -26.15
N SER A 531 -17.88 5.56 -26.96
CA SER A 531 -19.31 5.79 -27.19
C SER A 531 -19.98 4.64 -27.96
N PRO A 532 -21.32 4.62 -28.00
CA PRO A 532 -22.09 3.82 -28.96
C PRO A 532 -21.76 4.19 -30.41
N GLY A 533 -22.24 3.38 -31.35
CA GLY A 533 -22.05 3.65 -32.78
C GLY A 533 -22.72 2.62 -33.67
N PRO A 534 -23.05 2.97 -34.92
CA PRO A 534 -23.37 1.99 -35.94
C PRO A 534 -22.13 1.17 -36.32
N GLY A 535 -22.34 -0.02 -36.87
CA GLY A 535 -21.26 -0.85 -37.39
C GLY A 535 -20.99 -2.10 -36.56
N SER A 536 -19.81 -2.69 -36.74
CA SER A 536 -19.45 -3.95 -36.09
C SER A 536 -18.02 -3.93 -35.56
N PRO A 537 -17.77 -4.49 -34.37
CA PRO A 537 -16.40 -4.74 -33.87
C PRO A 537 -15.62 -5.75 -34.73
N LEU A 538 -16.23 -6.36 -35.74
CA LEU A 538 -15.55 -7.23 -36.72
C LEU A 538 -15.01 -6.45 -37.93
N VAL A 539 -15.34 -5.16 -38.06
CA VAL A 539 -14.95 -4.30 -39.18
C VAL A 539 -13.98 -3.24 -38.69
N LYS A 540 -12.71 -3.34 -39.12
CA LYS A 540 -11.62 -2.46 -38.66
C LYS A 540 -11.93 -0.95 -38.78
N ARG A 541 -12.67 -0.54 -39.82
CA ARG A 541 -13.09 0.86 -40.01
C ARG A 541 -13.97 1.36 -38.87
N ASP A 542 -14.87 0.52 -38.36
CA ASP A 542 -15.85 0.91 -37.36
C ASP A 542 -15.24 0.95 -35.93
N ILE A 543 -14.05 0.33 -35.76
CA ILE A 543 -13.27 0.32 -34.51
C ILE A 543 -12.43 1.60 -34.36
N GLY A 544 -11.86 2.13 -35.46
CA GLY A 544 -10.96 3.28 -35.42
C GLY A 544 -9.77 3.05 -34.47
N ILE A 545 -9.48 4.02 -33.60
CA ILE A 545 -8.43 3.90 -32.58
C ILE A 545 -8.87 3.19 -31.28
N ALA A 546 -10.10 2.68 -31.20
CA ALA A 546 -10.69 2.19 -29.94
C ALA A 546 -9.87 1.07 -29.28
N GLU A 547 -9.34 0.11 -30.04
CA GLU A 547 -8.46 -0.95 -29.51
C GLU A 547 -7.17 -0.37 -28.91
N ALA A 548 -6.50 0.52 -29.63
CA ALA A 548 -5.30 1.20 -29.14
C ALA A 548 -5.59 2.07 -27.90
N LEU A 549 -6.81 2.58 -27.78
CA LEU A 549 -7.27 3.33 -26.62
C LEU A 549 -7.53 2.43 -25.41
N ILE A 550 -8.03 1.20 -25.62
CA ILE A 550 -8.16 0.18 -24.58
C ILE A 550 -6.77 -0.26 -24.09
N ASP A 551 -5.81 -0.49 -25.00
CA ASP A 551 -4.42 -0.79 -24.64
C ASP A 551 -3.80 0.33 -23.81
N PHE A 552 -3.98 1.58 -24.24
CA PHE A 552 -3.49 2.76 -23.52
C PHE A 552 -4.14 2.91 -22.14
N ALA A 553 -5.47 2.77 -22.05
CA ALA A 553 -6.19 2.82 -20.78
C ALA A 553 -5.72 1.72 -19.82
N SER A 554 -5.47 0.52 -20.34
CA SER A 554 -4.95 -0.62 -19.58
C SER A 554 -3.53 -0.36 -19.08
N ALA A 555 -2.65 0.17 -19.93
CA ALA A 555 -1.25 0.45 -19.64
C ALA A 555 -1.06 1.62 -18.67
N GLU A 556 -1.95 2.62 -18.69
CA GLU A 556 -1.91 3.78 -17.78
C GLU A 556 -2.84 3.62 -16.58
N GLY A 557 -3.59 2.52 -16.53
CA GLY A 557 -4.62 2.25 -15.53
C GLY A 557 -5.72 3.31 -15.46
N ILE A 558 -6.02 3.95 -16.59
CA ILE A 558 -7.09 4.94 -16.72
C ILE A 558 -8.44 4.22 -16.77
N PRO A 559 -9.43 4.60 -15.94
CA PRO A 559 -10.77 4.05 -16.02
C PRO A 559 -11.38 4.25 -17.41
N LEU A 560 -11.91 3.16 -17.98
CA LEU A 560 -12.54 3.15 -19.30
C LEU A 560 -13.94 2.55 -19.23
N LEU A 561 -14.91 3.22 -19.85
CA LEU A 561 -16.27 2.73 -20.04
C LEU A 561 -16.59 2.59 -21.53
N GLY A 562 -16.87 1.36 -21.98
CA GLY A 562 -17.43 1.09 -23.30
C GLY A 562 -18.95 1.04 -23.27
N VAL A 563 -19.63 1.79 -24.14
CA VAL A 563 -21.10 1.80 -24.22
C VAL A 563 -21.54 1.24 -25.57
N CYS A 564 -22.46 0.27 -25.58
CA CYS A 564 -23.00 -0.40 -26.76
C CYS A 564 -21.90 -0.94 -27.71
N LEU A 565 -21.61 -0.27 -28.83
CA LEU A 565 -20.47 -0.63 -29.69
C LEU A 565 -19.15 -0.62 -28.92
N GLY A 566 -18.93 0.33 -28.01
CA GLY A 566 -17.75 0.35 -27.15
C GLY A 566 -17.65 -0.86 -26.21
N HIS A 567 -18.79 -1.35 -25.70
CA HIS A 567 -18.85 -2.59 -24.92
C HIS A 567 -18.49 -3.81 -25.78
N GLN A 568 -18.96 -3.84 -27.02
CA GLN A 568 -18.67 -4.93 -27.96
C GLN A 568 -17.20 -4.95 -28.39
N ILE A 569 -16.61 -3.78 -28.67
CA ILE A 569 -15.18 -3.65 -28.95
C ILE A 569 -14.36 -4.12 -27.74
N LEU A 570 -14.74 -3.73 -26.52
CA LEU A 570 -14.07 -4.17 -25.29
C LEU A 570 -14.12 -5.69 -25.12
N GLY A 571 -15.30 -6.30 -25.29
CA GLY A 571 -15.45 -7.76 -25.23
C GLY A 571 -14.58 -8.45 -26.29
N LYS A 572 -14.62 -7.96 -27.53
CA LYS A 572 -13.84 -8.54 -28.64
C LYS A 572 -12.34 -8.41 -28.42
N HIS A 573 -11.87 -7.26 -27.94
CA HIS A 573 -10.46 -6.98 -27.67
C HIS A 573 -9.86 -7.99 -26.68
N PHE A 574 -10.62 -8.40 -25.65
CA PHE A 574 -10.17 -9.41 -24.69
C PHE A 574 -10.38 -10.87 -25.15
N GLY A 575 -10.96 -11.08 -26.33
CA GLY A 575 -11.09 -12.40 -26.96
C GLY A 575 -12.50 -13.00 -26.97
N ALA A 576 -13.53 -12.27 -26.54
CA ALA A 576 -14.90 -12.75 -26.65
C ALA A 576 -15.42 -12.66 -28.10
N ASP A 577 -16.29 -13.59 -28.47
CA ASP A 577 -16.96 -13.58 -29.77
C ASP A 577 -18.16 -12.64 -29.79
N ILE A 578 -18.48 -12.19 -31.00
CA ILE A 578 -19.57 -11.26 -31.27
C ILE A 578 -20.61 -12.00 -32.10
N THR A 579 -21.80 -12.16 -31.53
CA THR A 579 -22.92 -12.89 -32.13
C THR A 579 -24.09 -11.95 -32.39
N ARG A 580 -25.06 -12.42 -33.20
CA ARG A 580 -26.31 -11.70 -33.38
C ARG A 580 -27.20 -11.91 -32.16
N ALA A 581 -27.80 -10.82 -31.68
CA ALA A 581 -28.77 -10.92 -30.60
C ALA A 581 -29.94 -11.81 -31.04
N PRO A 582 -30.41 -12.75 -30.19
CA PRO A 582 -31.51 -13.66 -30.53
C PRO A 582 -32.81 -12.94 -30.89
N VAL A 583 -33.02 -11.76 -30.29
CA VAL A 583 -34.14 -10.86 -30.53
C VAL A 583 -33.61 -9.44 -30.68
N LEU A 584 -34.04 -8.73 -31.73
CA LEU A 584 -33.63 -7.36 -32.01
C LEU A 584 -34.39 -6.37 -31.13
N PHE A 585 -33.67 -5.54 -30.37
CA PHE A 585 -34.23 -4.47 -29.55
C PHE A 585 -33.65 -3.12 -29.99
N HIS A 586 -34.48 -2.31 -30.65
CA HIS A 586 -34.20 -0.91 -30.96
C HIS A 586 -35.23 -0.03 -30.26
N GLY A 587 -34.81 0.72 -29.24
CA GLY A 587 -35.67 1.69 -28.55
C GLY A 587 -36.69 1.06 -27.59
N LYS A 588 -36.37 -0.11 -27.03
CA LYS A 588 -37.17 -0.76 -25.99
C LYS A 588 -36.35 -0.92 -24.70
N ALA A 589 -36.99 -0.63 -23.58
CA ALA A 589 -36.42 -0.92 -22.27
C ALA A 589 -36.51 -2.42 -21.98
N SER A 590 -35.52 -2.93 -21.25
CA SER A 590 -35.56 -4.29 -20.71
C SER A 590 -35.14 -4.25 -19.25
N ARG A 591 -35.64 -5.20 -18.46
CA ARG A 591 -35.16 -5.43 -17.11
C ARG A 591 -33.78 -6.09 -17.19
N ILE A 592 -32.82 -5.52 -16.50
CA ILE A 592 -31.44 -6.00 -16.42
C ILE A 592 -31.16 -6.35 -14.97
N THR A 593 -30.83 -7.61 -14.72
CA THR A 593 -30.31 -8.06 -13.43
C THR A 593 -28.82 -7.71 -13.38
N LEU A 594 -28.43 -6.93 -12.36
CA LEU A 594 -27.06 -6.49 -12.12
C LEU A 594 -26.41 -7.37 -11.06
N GLU A 595 -25.14 -7.71 -11.28
CA GLU A 595 -24.29 -8.29 -10.25
C GLU A 595 -23.44 -7.21 -9.56
N LYS A 596 -22.77 -7.58 -8.47
CA LYS A 596 -21.88 -6.68 -7.74
C LYS A 596 -20.74 -6.21 -8.66
N SER A 597 -20.71 -4.89 -8.91
CA SER A 597 -19.71 -4.16 -9.70
C SER A 597 -19.48 -2.78 -9.11
N ARG A 598 -18.26 -2.24 -9.25
CA ARG A 598 -17.96 -0.85 -8.87
C ARG A 598 -18.79 0.16 -9.66
N LEU A 599 -19.16 -0.18 -10.90
CA LEU A 599 -19.96 0.68 -11.76
C LEU A 599 -21.41 0.82 -11.25
N PHE A 600 -21.93 -0.19 -10.54
CA PHE A 600 -23.32 -0.30 -10.12
C PHE A 600 -23.53 -0.06 -8.63
N ASP A 601 -22.55 0.53 -7.94
CA ASP A 601 -22.65 0.77 -6.50
C ASP A 601 -23.89 1.62 -6.14
N GLY A 602 -24.59 1.18 -5.10
CA GLY A 602 -25.84 1.77 -4.63
C GLY A 602 -27.04 1.65 -5.57
N LEU A 603 -26.97 0.91 -6.69
CA LEU A 603 -28.13 0.61 -7.54
C LEU A 603 -28.92 -0.60 -7.02
N HIS A 604 -30.18 -0.71 -7.42
CA HIS A 604 -30.95 -1.92 -7.21
C HIS A 604 -30.37 -3.08 -8.03
N SER A 605 -30.53 -4.31 -7.55
CA SER A 605 -30.06 -5.53 -8.25
C SER A 605 -30.76 -5.76 -9.58
N GLU A 606 -31.84 -5.04 -9.85
CA GLU A 606 -32.53 -5.03 -11.13
C GLU A 606 -32.84 -3.59 -11.52
N ILE A 607 -32.50 -3.23 -12.75
CA ILE A 607 -32.77 -1.91 -13.31
C ILE A 607 -33.52 -2.02 -14.63
N GLU A 608 -34.21 -0.95 -15.00
CA GLU A 608 -34.75 -0.78 -16.34
C GLU A 608 -33.73 0.00 -17.19
N ALA A 609 -33.37 -0.54 -18.36
CA ALA A 609 -32.45 0.15 -19.26
C ALA A 609 -32.77 -0.03 -20.74
N MET A 610 -32.47 1.00 -21.52
CA MET A 610 -32.77 1.09 -22.94
C MET A 610 -31.72 0.39 -23.82
N ARG A 611 -32.19 -0.33 -24.85
CA ARG A 611 -31.37 -1.12 -25.76
C ARG A 611 -31.49 -0.64 -27.22
N TYR A 612 -30.35 -0.57 -27.92
CA TYR A 612 -30.26 -0.22 -29.34
C TYR A 612 -29.22 -1.08 -30.08
N HIS A 613 -29.24 -2.40 -29.89
CA HIS A 613 -28.19 -3.27 -30.41
C HIS A 613 -28.74 -4.49 -31.16
N SER A 614 -28.08 -4.83 -32.28
CA SER A 614 -28.35 -6.03 -33.07
C SER A 614 -27.29 -7.13 -32.86
N LEU A 615 -26.13 -6.75 -32.33
CA LEU A 615 -25.02 -7.62 -31.95
C LEU A 615 -24.89 -7.65 -30.43
N CYS A 616 -24.32 -8.71 -29.89
CA CYS A 616 -23.96 -8.82 -28.48
C CYS A 616 -22.67 -9.62 -28.33
N VAL A 617 -21.98 -9.41 -27.21
CA VAL A 617 -20.87 -10.25 -26.78
C VAL A 617 -21.44 -11.61 -26.35
N ASP A 618 -20.88 -12.71 -26.86
CA ASP A 618 -21.30 -14.05 -26.48
C ASP A 618 -20.74 -14.41 -25.10
N GLU A 619 -21.63 -14.51 -24.11
CA GLU A 619 -21.29 -14.86 -22.73
C GLU A 619 -20.45 -16.14 -22.64
N LYS A 620 -20.71 -17.13 -23.50
CA LYS A 620 -20.01 -18.43 -23.47
C LYS A 620 -18.54 -18.35 -23.85
N THR A 621 -18.15 -17.25 -24.48
CA THR A 621 -16.78 -17.00 -24.97
C THR A 621 -16.06 -15.94 -24.15
N LEU A 622 -16.66 -15.47 -23.05
CA LEU A 622 -16.01 -14.49 -22.19
C LEU A 622 -14.71 -15.06 -21.60
N PRO A 623 -13.58 -14.36 -21.79
CA PRO A 623 -12.30 -14.76 -21.20
C PRO A 623 -12.34 -14.58 -19.68
N MET A 624 -11.60 -15.40 -18.93
CA MET A 624 -11.59 -15.37 -17.45
C MET A 624 -11.26 -14.01 -16.82
N GLN A 625 -10.59 -13.13 -17.56
CA GLN A 625 -10.25 -11.76 -17.12
C GLN A 625 -11.42 -10.78 -17.18
N ILE A 626 -12.54 -11.16 -17.80
CA ILE A 626 -13.75 -10.36 -17.95
C ILE A 626 -14.89 -11.04 -17.20
N LYS A 627 -15.36 -10.38 -16.15
CA LYS A 627 -16.51 -10.78 -15.34
C LYS A 627 -17.79 -10.26 -15.97
N LYS A 628 -18.83 -11.09 -16.05
CA LYS A 628 -20.21 -10.65 -16.30
C LYS A 628 -20.72 -9.83 -15.11
N THR A 629 -21.32 -8.67 -15.37
CA THR A 629 -21.87 -7.81 -14.33
C THR A 629 -23.32 -7.38 -14.57
N GLY A 630 -23.92 -7.79 -15.69
CA GLY A 630 -25.35 -7.60 -15.91
C GLY A 630 -25.87 -8.43 -17.07
N GLN A 631 -27.13 -8.84 -16.99
CA GLN A 631 -27.82 -9.63 -18.03
C GLN A 631 -29.31 -9.33 -18.08
N THR A 632 -29.97 -9.58 -19.21
CA THR A 632 -31.45 -9.58 -19.29
C THR A 632 -32.05 -10.87 -18.74
N GLU A 633 -33.38 -10.88 -18.51
CA GLU A 633 -34.14 -12.10 -18.19
C GLU A 633 -33.95 -13.20 -19.26
N ASP A 634 -33.88 -12.80 -20.55
CA ASP A 634 -33.64 -13.73 -21.67
C ASP A 634 -32.17 -14.19 -21.82
N GLY A 635 -31.30 -13.90 -20.85
CA GLY A 635 -29.91 -14.38 -20.83
C GLY A 635 -28.95 -13.66 -21.77
N ILE A 636 -29.27 -12.44 -22.24
CA ILE A 636 -28.36 -11.63 -23.04
C ILE A 636 -27.42 -10.87 -22.12
N LEU A 637 -26.12 -10.97 -22.38
CA LEU A 637 -25.09 -10.25 -21.63
C LEU A 637 -25.23 -8.74 -21.84
N MET A 638 -25.39 -8.00 -20.73
CA MET A 638 -25.65 -6.56 -20.76
C MET A 638 -24.57 -5.71 -20.12
N ALA A 639 -23.73 -6.28 -19.26
CA ALA A 639 -22.58 -5.56 -18.70
C ALA A 639 -21.42 -6.51 -18.39
N ILE A 640 -20.21 -5.98 -18.52
CA ILE A 640 -18.94 -6.66 -18.22
C ILE A 640 -18.00 -5.73 -17.43
N GLU A 641 -17.14 -6.32 -16.61
CA GLU A 641 -16.07 -5.64 -15.87
C GLU A 641 -14.78 -6.47 -15.94
N HIS A 642 -13.63 -5.83 -16.15
CA HIS A 642 -12.34 -6.51 -16.06
C HIS A 642 -11.96 -6.78 -14.59
N ILE A 643 -11.56 -8.01 -14.26
CA ILE A 643 -11.35 -8.43 -12.85
C ILE A 643 -10.26 -7.66 -12.11
N ALA A 644 -9.25 -7.18 -12.84
CA ALA A 644 -8.07 -6.50 -12.28
C ALA A 644 -7.85 -5.05 -12.75
N LEU A 645 -8.54 -4.61 -13.81
CA LEU A 645 -8.32 -3.31 -14.45
C LEU A 645 -9.61 -2.48 -14.34
N PRO A 646 -9.56 -1.14 -14.32
CA PRO A 646 -10.74 -0.30 -14.22
C PRO A 646 -11.44 -0.16 -15.58
N LEU A 647 -11.71 -1.29 -16.24
CA LEU A 647 -12.34 -1.36 -17.56
C LEU A 647 -13.75 -1.93 -17.41
N PHE A 648 -14.73 -1.21 -17.93
CA PHE A 648 -16.14 -1.52 -17.80
C PHE A 648 -16.82 -1.44 -19.16
N GLY A 649 -17.81 -2.28 -19.40
CA GLY A 649 -18.62 -2.22 -20.61
C GLY A 649 -20.10 -2.41 -20.28
N VAL A 650 -20.97 -1.58 -20.87
CA VAL A 650 -22.43 -1.75 -20.81
C VAL A 650 -23.01 -1.83 -22.23
N GLN A 651 -23.80 -2.85 -22.52
CA GLN A 651 -24.45 -3.05 -23.81
C GLN A 651 -25.67 -2.13 -23.99
N PHE A 652 -26.33 -1.77 -22.88
CA PHE A 652 -27.42 -0.79 -22.85
C PHE A 652 -26.88 0.65 -22.85
N HIS A 653 -27.78 1.61 -23.04
CA HIS A 653 -27.45 3.03 -23.16
C HIS A 653 -27.78 3.77 -21.83
N PRO A 654 -26.80 4.03 -20.95
CA PRO A 654 -27.02 4.80 -19.72
C PRO A 654 -27.38 6.26 -19.97
N GLU A 655 -27.05 6.82 -21.14
CA GLU A 655 -27.40 8.18 -21.54
C GLU A 655 -28.83 8.32 -22.06
N SER A 656 -29.52 7.20 -22.32
CA SER A 656 -30.89 7.22 -22.82
C SER A 656 -31.89 7.62 -21.73
N VAL A 657 -32.91 8.39 -22.11
CA VAL A 657 -34.06 8.72 -21.24
C VAL A 657 -34.80 7.48 -20.72
N GLY A 658 -34.70 6.35 -21.44
CA GLY A 658 -35.26 5.07 -21.02
C GLY A 658 -34.40 4.27 -20.04
N THR A 659 -33.35 4.87 -19.47
CA THR A 659 -32.51 4.28 -18.42
C THR A 659 -32.47 5.24 -17.23
N PRO A 660 -33.45 5.19 -16.30
CA PRO A 660 -33.58 6.16 -15.21
C PRO A 660 -32.32 6.28 -14.32
N GLU A 661 -31.63 5.16 -14.09
CA GLU A 661 -30.43 5.08 -13.26
C GLU A 661 -29.13 5.48 -14.01
N GLY A 662 -29.22 5.78 -15.30
CA GLY A 662 -28.07 5.93 -16.16
C GLY A 662 -27.13 7.07 -15.75
N LYS A 663 -27.66 8.19 -15.26
CA LYS A 663 -26.83 9.30 -14.73
C LYS A 663 -26.04 8.90 -13.48
N LYS A 664 -26.58 8.01 -12.65
CA LYS A 664 -25.89 7.47 -11.47
C LYS A 664 -24.78 6.52 -11.87
N ILE A 665 -24.97 5.70 -12.91
CA ILE A 665 -23.92 4.86 -13.52
C ILE A 665 -22.73 5.72 -13.98
N ILE A 666 -22.98 6.84 -14.68
CA ILE A 666 -21.92 7.77 -15.09
C ILE A 666 -21.23 8.43 -13.89
N ARG A 667 -21.97 8.77 -12.83
CA ARG A 667 -21.38 9.29 -11.58
C ARG A 667 -20.44 8.27 -10.95
N ASN A 668 -20.89 7.04 -10.77
CA ASN A 668 -20.10 5.95 -10.21
C ASN A 668 -18.82 5.76 -11.05
N PHE A 669 -18.94 5.72 -12.39
CA PHE A 669 -17.79 5.63 -13.28
C PHE A 669 -16.78 6.74 -13.05
N LEU A 670 -17.22 8.00 -12.95
CA LEU A 670 -16.32 9.13 -12.72
C LEU A 670 -15.65 9.05 -11.34
N GLU A 671 -16.25 8.42 -10.34
CA GLU A 671 -15.67 8.24 -9.00
C GLU A 671 -14.59 7.15 -8.93
N ILE A 672 -14.45 6.32 -9.96
CA ILE A 672 -13.43 5.27 -10.02
C ILE A 672 -12.05 5.92 -10.23
N GLY A 673 -11.12 5.64 -9.32
CA GLY A 673 -9.73 6.11 -9.43
C GLY A 673 -8.92 5.34 -10.47
N ARG A 674 -7.78 5.90 -10.89
CA ARG A 674 -6.80 5.14 -11.68
C ARG A 674 -6.35 3.89 -10.90
N ALA A 675 -6.25 2.77 -11.59
CA ALA A 675 -5.52 1.62 -11.07
C ALA A 675 -4.03 1.86 -11.34
N PHE A 676 -3.15 1.50 -10.41
CA PHE A 676 -1.71 1.52 -10.70
C PHE A 676 -1.41 0.43 -11.75
N PRO A 677 -0.76 0.76 -12.88
CA PRO A 677 -0.55 -0.24 -13.92
C PRO A 677 0.41 -1.34 -13.47
N CYS A 678 0.03 -2.58 -13.76
CA CYS A 678 0.97 -3.70 -13.83
C CYS A 678 1.87 -3.48 -15.05
N ASP A 679 3.04 -2.89 -14.80
CA ASP A 679 4.03 -2.52 -15.81
C ASP A 679 4.47 -3.75 -16.67
N HIS A 680 4.16 -3.71 -17.97
CA HIS A 680 4.66 -4.64 -18.98
C HIS A 680 5.56 -3.87 -19.96
N GLY A 681 6.83 -3.66 -19.57
CA GLY A 681 7.88 -3.15 -20.45
C GLY A 681 9.28 -3.23 -19.81
N LEU A 682 10.02 -4.30 -20.05
CA LEU A 682 11.46 -4.41 -19.69
C LEU A 682 12.27 -3.33 -20.42
N PRO A 683 13.15 -2.57 -19.73
CA PRO A 683 14.57 -2.92 -19.83
C PRO A 683 15.47 -2.66 -18.58
N SER A 684 16.46 -3.55 -18.49
CA SER A 684 17.72 -3.52 -17.71
C SER A 684 17.68 -3.95 -16.23
N LEU A 685 18.14 -5.18 -16.03
CA LEU A 685 18.53 -5.72 -14.74
C LEU A 685 20.00 -5.35 -14.48
N ARG A 686 20.26 -4.69 -13.33
CA ARG A 686 21.47 -4.68 -12.45
C ARG A 686 22.42 -3.47 -12.42
N PRO A 687 23.07 -3.18 -11.25
CA PRO A 687 23.31 -4.07 -10.08
C PRO A 687 23.07 -3.45 -8.68
N ALA A 688 22.15 -4.01 -7.89
CA ALA A 688 22.12 -3.81 -6.43
C ALA A 688 21.70 -5.10 -5.69
N ILE A 689 22.65 -6.02 -5.55
CA ILE A 689 22.65 -6.95 -4.41
C ILE A 689 24.10 -7.02 -3.97
N LEU A 690 24.34 -6.69 -2.70
CA LEU A 690 25.04 -7.54 -1.74
C LEU A 690 25.27 -6.71 -0.46
N ARG A 691 24.89 -7.32 0.67
CA ARG A 691 25.08 -6.98 2.10
C ARG A 691 23.80 -6.44 2.77
N ASN A 692 22.86 -7.31 3.15
CA ASN A 692 22.73 -8.21 4.32
C ASN A 692 22.22 -7.51 5.60
N ASN A 693 20.96 -7.84 5.91
CA ASN A 693 20.33 -8.15 7.21
C ASN A 693 20.07 -7.07 8.25
N GLU A 694 19.10 -6.17 8.00
CA GLU A 694 18.04 -5.87 8.97
C GLU A 694 16.88 -5.07 8.32
N LYS A 695 15.62 -5.48 8.58
CA LYS A 695 14.31 -4.85 8.21
C LYS A 695 14.18 -4.09 6.88
N CYS A 696 14.52 -4.73 5.75
CA CYS A 696 14.13 -4.20 4.43
C CYS A 696 12.77 -4.82 4.03
N GLN A 697 11.66 -4.11 4.23
CA GLN A 697 10.36 -4.50 3.65
C GLN A 697 10.42 -4.31 2.14
N VAL A 698 10.81 -5.36 1.44
CA VAL A 698 10.74 -5.43 -0.03
C VAL A 698 9.26 -5.37 -0.40
N SER A 699 8.84 -4.38 -1.20
CA SER A 699 7.44 -4.24 -1.62
C SER A 699 6.95 -5.51 -2.32
N GLN A 700 5.66 -5.83 -2.19
CA GLN A 700 5.05 -6.98 -2.90
C GLN A 700 5.33 -6.91 -4.40
N ARG A 701 5.32 -5.70 -4.99
CA ARG A 701 5.70 -5.50 -6.40
C ARG A 701 7.15 -5.90 -6.69
N SER A 702 8.08 -5.50 -5.82
CA SER A 702 9.49 -5.89 -5.97
C SER A 702 9.70 -7.41 -5.87
N ILE A 703 8.92 -8.10 -5.02
CA ILE A 703 8.95 -9.56 -4.90
C ILE A 703 8.38 -10.19 -6.18
N TYR A 704 7.25 -9.67 -6.65
CA TYR A 704 6.63 -10.09 -7.90
C TYR A 704 7.59 -9.98 -9.09
N ASP A 705 8.25 -8.82 -9.24
CA ASP A 705 9.19 -8.56 -10.33
C ASP A 705 10.45 -9.43 -10.21
N LEU A 706 10.95 -9.63 -8.99
CA LEU A 706 12.07 -10.53 -8.72
C LEU A 706 11.77 -11.97 -9.14
N VAL A 707 10.60 -12.50 -8.75
CA VAL A 707 10.17 -13.86 -9.10
C VAL A 707 9.89 -13.98 -10.61
N THR A 708 9.28 -12.95 -11.20
CA THR A 708 9.05 -12.82 -12.64
C THR A 708 10.36 -12.87 -13.42
N ALA A 709 11.39 -12.15 -12.97
CA ALA A 709 12.72 -12.14 -13.59
C ALA A 709 13.40 -13.51 -13.45
N LEU A 710 13.39 -14.09 -12.24
CA LEU A 710 13.97 -15.40 -11.94
C LEU A 710 13.42 -16.52 -12.83
N THR A 711 12.12 -16.48 -13.12
CA THR A 711 11.43 -17.50 -13.91
C THR A 711 11.34 -17.19 -15.40
N SER A 712 11.71 -15.99 -15.85
CA SER A 712 11.63 -15.59 -17.26
C SER A 712 12.65 -16.27 -18.19
N GLY A 713 13.74 -16.81 -17.64
CA GLY A 713 14.87 -17.32 -18.42
C GLY A 713 15.77 -16.25 -19.05
N LYS A 714 15.43 -14.96 -18.95
CA LYS A 714 16.18 -13.84 -19.56
C LYS A 714 17.45 -13.44 -18.80
N LEU A 715 17.58 -13.86 -17.55
CA LEU A 715 18.74 -13.54 -16.70
C LEU A 715 19.97 -14.37 -17.06
N ALA A 716 21.15 -13.75 -17.06
CA ALA A 716 22.41 -14.48 -17.09
C ALA A 716 22.56 -15.36 -15.83
N GLU A 717 23.34 -16.43 -15.90
CA GLU A 717 23.41 -17.44 -14.82
C GLU A 717 23.91 -16.87 -13.48
N LYS A 718 25.00 -16.10 -13.52
CA LYS A 718 25.52 -15.34 -12.36
C LYS A 718 24.44 -14.43 -11.77
N GLU A 719 23.56 -13.93 -12.62
CA GLU A 719 22.45 -13.11 -12.19
C GLU A 719 21.35 -13.87 -11.52
N ARG A 720 20.86 -14.90 -12.18
CA ARG A 720 19.86 -15.79 -11.63
C ARG A 720 20.26 -16.31 -10.24
N LYS A 721 21.50 -16.75 -10.06
CA LYS A 721 22.02 -17.19 -8.75
C LYS A 721 21.93 -16.10 -7.67
N LYS A 722 22.38 -14.88 -7.98
CA LYS A 722 22.36 -13.74 -7.04
C LYS A 722 20.92 -13.35 -6.65
N TYR A 723 19.99 -13.32 -7.59
CA TYR A 723 18.58 -13.02 -7.31
C TYR A 723 17.87 -14.14 -6.55
N PHE A 724 18.19 -15.38 -6.88
CA PHE A 724 17.67 -16.54 -6.18
C PHE A 724 18.09 -16.52 -4.71
N LEU A 725 19.39 -16.27 -4.44
CA LEU A 725 19.90 -16.11 -3.08
C LEU A 725 19.21 -14.96 -2.34
N LYS A 726 18.96 -13.83 -3.01
CA LYS A 726 18.20 -12.70 -2.42
C LYS A 726 16.77 -13.11 -2.05
N LEU A 727 16.07 -13.83 -2.92
CA LEU A 727 14.69 -14.26 -2.66
C LEU A 727 14.63 -15.24 -1.49
N VAL A 728 15.51 -16.24 -1.45
CA VAL A 728 15.51 -17.24 -0.36
C VAL A 728 16.07 -16.70 0.96
N SER A 729 16.76 -15.56 0.96
CA SER A 729 17.22 -14.89 2.18
C SER A 729 16.23 -13.87 2.75
N MET A 730 15.11 -13.59 2.05
CA MET A 730 14.07 -12.69 2.57
C MET A 730 13.33 -13.35 3.75
N PRO A 731 12.96 -12.57 4.80
CA PRO A 731 12.06 -13.04 5.83
C PRO A 731 10.74 -13.53 5.21
N LEU A 732 10.30 -14.73 5.60
CA LEU A 732 9.01 -15.26 5.17
C LEU A 732 7.88 -14.40 5.72
N SER A 733 6.93 -14.04 4.85
CA SER A 733 5.71 -13.31 5.19
C SER A 733 4.59 -13.69 4.23
N ALA A 734 3.33 -13.53 4.65
CA ALA A 734 2.18 -13.78 3.80
C ALA A 734 2.25 -12.92 2.52
N GLY A 735 2.60 -11.64 2.65
CA GLY A 735 2.76 -10.75 1.49
C GLY A 735 3.83 -11.20 0.49
N LEU A 736 4.92 -11.81 0.96
CA LEU A 736 5.92 -12.42 0.08
C LEU A 736 5.35 -13.62 -0.67
N LEU A 737 4.61 -14.50 0.02
CA LEU A 737 3.97 -15.67 -0.58
C LEU A 737 2.92 -15.26 -1.62
N VAL A 738 2.06 -14.29 -1.30
CA VAL A 738 1.03 -13.76 -2.20
C VAL A 738 1.65 -13.15 -3.46
N ALA A 739 2.66 -12.29 -3.31
CA ALA A 739 3.33 -11.65 -4.43
C ALA A 739 4.04 -12.66 -5.34
N ALA A 740 4.79 -13.59 -4.74
CA ALA A 740 5.51 -14.62 -5.48
C ALA A 740 4.57 -15.62 -6.16
N ALA A 741 3.49 -16.04 -5.49
CA ALA A 741 2.48 -16.91 -6.07
C ALA A 741 1.75 -16.23 -7.23
N SER A 742 1.38 -14.96 -7.08
CA SER A 742 0.76 -14.16 -8.14
C SER A 742 1.63 -14.05 -9.39
N ALA A 743 2.95 -13.81 -9.22
CA ALA A 743 3.90 -13.78 -10.33
C ALA A 743 3.98 -15.10 -11.09
N LEU A 744 3.93 -16.22 -10.37
CA LEU A 744 4.02 -17.55 -10.94
C LEU A 744 2.70 -17.99 -11.59
N ARG A 745 1.55 -17.66 -11.00
CA ARG A 745 0.21 -17.91 -11.56
C ARG A 745 -0.01 -17.17 -12.89
N GLN A 746 0.58 -15.98 -13.06
CA GLN A 746 0.46 -15.22 -14.31
C GLN A 746 1.12 -15.93 -15.51
N LYS A 747 2.19 -16.70 -15.26
CA LYS A 747 3.00 -17.36 -16.31
C LYS A 747 2.80 -18.87 -16.36
N MET A 748 1.90 -19.42 -15.56
CA MET A 748 1.61 -20.84 -15.57
C MET A 748 0.82 -21.20 -16.83
N ILE A 749 1.00 -22.41 -17.32
CA ILE A 749 0.14 -23.00 -18.35
C ILE A 749 -1.09 -23.56 -17.62
N PRO A 750 -2.28 -22.95 -17.76
CA PRO A 750 -3.46 -23.35 -17.00
C PRO A 750 -4.07 -24.64 -17.56
N VAL A 751 -4.89 -25.30 -16.73
CA VAL A 751 -5.76 -26.41 -17.15
C VAL A 751 -7.20 -26.01 -16.90
N GLU A 752 -7.97 -25.79 -17.97
CA GLU A 752 -9.36 -25.36 -17.86
C GLU A 752 -10.29 -26.55 -17.66
N LEU A 753 -10.72 -26.76 -16.42
CA LEU A 753 -11.63 -27.84 -16.05
C LEU A 753 -13.09 -27.47 -16.27
N SER A 754 -13.92 -28.47 -16.58
CA SER A 754 -15.36 -28.32 -16.80
C SER A 754 -16.16 -28.08 -15.52
N ALA A 755 -15.53 -28.25 -14.36
CA ALA A 755 -16.11 -28.01 -13.05
C ALA A 755 -15.03 -27.77 -12.00
N ASP A 756 -15.45 -27.15 -10.89
CA ASP A 756 -14.60 -26.95 -9.72
C ASP A 756 -14.19 -28.28 -9.08
N ALA A 757 -13.03 -28.27 -8.42
CA ALA A 757 -12.35 -29.44 -7.90
C ALA A 757 -11.65 -29.14 -6.58
N ILE A 758 -11.10 -30.17 -5.95
CA ILE A 758 -10.32 -30.06 -4.72
C ILE A 758 -8.87 -30.45 -4.99
N ASP A 759 -7.93 -29.75 -4.36
CA ASP A 759 -6.53 -30.15 -4.29
C ASP A 759 -6.13 -30.49 -2.84
N THR A 760 -5.27 -31.48 -2.70
CA THR A 760 -4.64 -31.83 -1.42
C THR A 760 -3.15 -31.92 -1.64
N CYS A 761 -2.35 -31.12 -0.92
CA CYS A 761 -0.90 -31.09 -1.14
C CYS A 761 -0.14 -30.71 0.13
N GLY A 762 1.06 -31.26 0.29
CA GLY A 762 2.01 -30.82 1.32
C GLY A 762 3.03 -29.84 0.75
N THR A 763 3.54 -28.94 1.59
CA THR A 763 4.65 -28.03 1.25
C THR A 763 5.95 -28.80 0.98
N GLY A 764 6.07 -30.01 1.51
CA GLY A 764 7.21 -30.89 1.36
C GLY A 764 8.48 -30.38 2.07
N GLY A 765 9.28 -31.33 2.58
CA GLY A 765 10.56 -31.02 3.24
C GLY A 765 10.50 -31.03 4.76
N SER A 766 9.48 -31.68 5.34
CA SER A 766 9.26 -31.94 6.78
C SER A 766 10.40 -32.72 7.48
N GLY A 767 11.47 -33.13 6.79
CA GLY A 767 12.60 -33.89 7.36
C GLY A 767 12.25 -35.32 7.79
N LYS A 768 10.99 -35.56 8.18
CA LYS A 768 10.33 -36.82 8.51
C LYS A 768 9.24 -37.03 7.45
N LYS A 769 9.22 -38.17 6.77
CA LYS A 769 8.22 -38.41 5.71
C LYS A 769 7.52 -39.76 5.89
N THR A 770 6.20 -39.70 5.93
CA THR A 770 5.28 -40.82 5.86
C THR A 770 5.17 -41.33 4.41
N ILE A 771 4.20 -42.21 4.15
CA ILE A 771 3.85 -42.64 2.79
C ILE A 771 3.35 -41.46 1.96
N ASN A 772 3.21 -41.63 0.64
CA ASN A 772 2.65 -40.59 -0.24
C ASN A 772 1.12 -40.43 -0.07
N THR A 773 0.71 -39.99 1.11
CA THR A 773 -0.68 -39.92 1.59
C THR A 773 -1.56 -39.12 0.64
N SER A 774 -1.16 -37.90 0.29
CA SER A 774 -1.98 -37.00 -0.54
C SER A 774 -2.31 -37.57 -1.94
N THR A 775 -1.45 -38.41 -2.52
CA THR A 775 -1.73 -39.06 -3.81
C THR A 775 -2.82 -40.11 -3.68
N LEU A 776 -2.79 -40.91 -2.62
CA LEU A 776 -3.81 -41.92 -2.38
C LEU A 776 -5.14 -41.31 -1.90
N VAL A 777 -5.08 -40.26 -1.07
CA VAL A 777 -6.24 -39.45 -0.69
C VAL A 777 -6.98 -38.92 -1.91
N ALA A 778 -6.25 -38.42 -2.92
CA ALA A 778 -6.87 -37.97 -4.18
C ALA A 778 -7.71 -39.07 -4.85
N PHE A 779 -7.22 -40.31 -4.92
CA PHE A 779 -7.99 -41.43 -5.46
C PHE A 779 -9.17 -41.83 -4.56
N VAL A 780 -9.04 -41.78 -3.24
CA VAL A 780 -10.15 -42.06 -2.31
C VAL A 780 -11.27 -41.04 -2.49
N LEU A 781 -10.93 -39.75 -2.56
CA LEU A 781 -11.87 -38.65 -2.81
C LEU A 781 -12.62 -38.87 -4.14
N ALA A 782 -11.87 -39.11 -5.22
CA ALA A 782 -12.45 -39.28 -6.55
C ALA A 782 -13.30 -40.54 -6.70
N ALA A 783 -12.87 -41.66 -6.10
CA ALA A 783 -13.65 -42.90 -6.05
C ALA A 783 -14.96 -42.75 -5.26
N SER A 784 -15.05 -41.75 -4.38
CA SER A 784 -16.25 -41.38 -3.64
C SER A 784 -17.13 -40.34 -4.36
N GLY A 785 -16.75 -39.93 -5.57
CA GLY A 785 -17.49 -38.98 -6.41
C GLY A 785 -17.06 -37.52 -6.26
N ALA A 786 -16.04 -37.20 -5.47
CA ALA A 786 -15.49 -35.85 -5.44
C ALA A 786 -14.67 -35.57 -6.71
N ARG A 787 -14.64 -34.31 -7.16
CA ARG A 787 -13.78 -33.90 -8.28
C ARG A 787 -12.42 -33.46 -7.75
N VAL A 788 -11.35 -34.02 -8.29
CA VAL A 788 -9.99 -33.82 -7.76
C VAL A 788 -9.04 -33.36 -8.86
N ALA A 789 -8.40 -32.22 -8.66
CA ALA A 789 -7.41 -31.68 -9.57
C ALA A 789 -6.12 -31.44 -8.79
N LYS A 790 -5.29 -32.48 -8.70
CA LYS A 790 -4.14 -32.49 -7.81
C LYS A 790 -2.90 -31.95 -8.49
N HIS A 791 -2.31 -30.90 -7.92
CA HIS A 791 -1.04 -30.38 -8.37
C HIS A 791 0.11 -31.03 -7.59
N GLY A 792 1.21 -31.36 -8.26
CA GLY A 792 2.32 -32.03 -7.61
C GLY A 792 3.64 -31.97 -8.37
N ASN A 793 4.70 -32.39 -7.71
CA ASN A 793 6.04 -32.47 -8.29
C ASN A 793 6.76 -33.75 -7.85
N ARG A 794 7.93 -33.98 -8.44
CA ARG A 794 8.90 -34.98 -7.98
C ARG A 794 9.59 -34.53 -6.70
N SER A 795 10.13 -35.47 -5.94
CA SER A 795 10.88 -35.20 -4.72
C SER A 795 12.22 -34.54 -5.05
N ALA A 796 12.48 -33.39 -4.43
CA ALA A 796 13.80 -32.74 -4.50
C ALA A 796 14.85 -33.41 -3.59
N SER A 797 14.43 -34.22 -2.61
CA SER A 797 15.25 -34.73 -1.51
C SER A 797 15.38 -36.27 -1.47
N GLY A 798 14.97 -36.98 -2.53
CA GLY A 798 15.30 -38.40 -2.74
C GLY A 798 14.26 -39.46 -2.34
N ASN A 799 13.33 -39.21 -1.42
CA ASN A 799 12.48 -40.29 -0.84
C ASN A 799 11.02 -40.35 -1.37
N CYS A 800 10.80 -40.18 -2.67
CA CYS A 800 9.48 -40.25 -3.36
C CYS A 800 8.56 -39.01 -3.28
N GLY A 801 8.27 -38.39 -4.42
CA GLY A 801 7.23 -37.37 -4.60
C GLY A 801 6.01 -37.93 -5.36
N CYS A 802 4.94 -37.14 -5.48
CA CYS A 802 3.70 -37.56 -6.18
C CYS A 802 3.99 -38.09 -7.59
N PHE A 803 4.79 -37.35 -8.36
CA PHE A 803 5.11 -37.73 -9.73
C PHE A 803 6.19 -38.82 -9.86
N ASP A 804 6.98 -39.06 -8.80
CA ASP A 804 7.87 -40.24 -8.76
C ASP A 804 7.05 -41.51 -8.55
N LEU A 805 6.04 -41.45 -7.67
CA LEU A 805 5.12 -42.54 -7.41
C LEU A 805 4.26 -42.86 -8.65
N LEU A 806 3.63 -41.86 -9.25
CA LEU A 806 2.77 -42.06 -10.42
C LEU A 806 3.55 -42.66 -11.60
N GLU A 807 4.75 -42.16 -11.88
CA GLU A 807 5.61 -42.74 -12.92
C GLU A 807 6.01 -44.18 -12.60
N LYS A 808 6.37 -44.48 -11.35
CA LYS A 808 6.70 -45.85 -10.90
C LYS A 808 5.51 -46.79 -11.06
N LEU A 809 4.29 -46.29 -10.86
CA LEU A 809 3.04 -47.01 -11.06
C LEU A 809 2.63 -47.12 -12.53
N GLY A 810 3.40 -46.57 -13.46
CA GLY A 810 3.21 -46.68 -14.91
C GLY A 810 2.33 -45.60 -15.54
N VAL A 811 1.90 -44.60 -14.78
CA VAL A 811 1.06 -43.49 -15.24
C VAL A 811 1.83 -42.63 -16.23
N ASN A 812 1.17 -42.18 -17.30
CA ASN A 812 1.74 -41.16 -18.17
C ASN A 812 1.70 -39.81 -17.46
N ILE A 813 2.88 -39.31 -17.09
CA ILE A 813 3.04 -38.03 -16.38
C ILE A 813 3.29 -36.83 -17.32
N SER A 814 3.34 -37.08 -18.63
CA SER A 814 3.65 -36.11 -19.67
C SER A 814 2.41 -35.66 -20.45
N LEU A 815 1.26 -35.62 -19.78
CA LEU A 815 -0.01 -35.22 -20.40
C LEU A 815 0.02 -33.73 -20.78
N THR A 816 -0.56 -33.39 -21.92
CA THR A 816 -0.81 -31.98 -22.28
C THR A 816 -2.03 -31.45 -21.50
N PRO A 817 -2.19 -30.13 -21.34
CA PRO A 817 -3.37 -29.56 -20.67
C PRO A 817 -4.70 -30.05 -21.26
N GLU A 818 -4.78 -30.28 -22.56
CA GLU A 818 -5.97 -30.81 -23.23
C GLU A 818 -6.22 -32.28 -22.89
N ALA A 819 -5.15 -33.08 -22.76
CA ALA A 819 -5.26 -34.46 -22.31
C ALA A 819 -5.65 -34.55 -20.83
N GLU A 820 -5.07 -33.69 -19.99
CA GLU A 820 -5.41 -33.55 -18.57
C GLU A 820 -6.89 -33.19 -18.38
N LYS A 821 -7.40 -32.21 -19.14
CA LYS A 821 -8.82 -31.86 -19.17
C LYS A 821 -9.70 -33.07 -19.50
N LYS A 822 -9.36 -33.83 -20.55
CA LYS A 822 -10.13 -35.03 -20.96
C LYS A 822 -10.12 -36.11 -19.89
N VAL A 823 -8.96 -36.36 -19.27
CA VAL A 823 -8.82 -37.31 -18.16
C VAL A 823 -9.71 -36.90 -16.99
N PHE A 824 -9.69 -35.61 -16.64
CA PHE A 824 -10.56 -35.06 -15.59
C PHE A 824 -12.05 -35.19 -15.92
N GLU A 825 -12.45 -34.88 -17.16
CA GLU A 825 -13.85 -34.99 -17.60
C GLU A 825 -14.37 -36.44 -17.55
N GLU A 826 -13.53 -37.42 -17.89
CA GLU A 826 -13.91 -38.83 -17.92
C GLU A 826 -13.90 -39.49 -16.52
N LEU A 827 -12.91 -39.14 -15.68
CA LEU A 827 -12.65 -39.85 -14.42
C LEU A 827 -12.92 -39.03 -13.17
N GLY A 828 -13.15 -37.72 -13.29
CA GLY A 828 -13.31 -36.80 -12.16
C GLY A 828 -12.02 -36.55 -11.37
N ILE A 829 -10.88 -37.05 -11.84
CA ILE A 829 -9.55 -36.89 -11.23
C ILE A 829 -8.50 -36.59 -12.28
N VAL A 830 -7.59 -35.66 -11.97
CA VAL A 830 -6.38 -35.42 -12.77
C VAL A 830 -5.20 -35.03 -11.88
N PHE A 831 -4.01 -35.46 -12.29
CA PHE A 831 -2.74 -35.04 -11.70
C PHE A 831 -1.98 -34.14 -12.66
N MET A 832 -1.66 -32.93 -12.22
CA MET A 832 -0.96 -31.91 -13.02
C MET A 832 0.49 -31.81 -12.60
N PHE A 833 1.42 -32.04 -13.55
CA PHE A 833 2.84 -32.06 -13.23
C PHE A 833 3.42 -30.65 -13.21
N ALA A 834 3.91 -30.20 -12.05
CA ALA A 834 4.45 -28.84 -11.89
C ALA A 834 5.50 -28.45 -12.94
N SER A 835 6.29 -29.41 -13.43
CA SER A 835 7.32 -29.15 -14.45
C SER A 835 6.75 -28.83 -15.83
N LEU A 836 5.53 -29.29 -16.14
CA LEU A 836 4.83 -28.98 -17.39
C LEU A 836 4.07 -27.66 -17.29
N HIS A 837 3.48 -27.35 -16.14
CA HIS A 837 2.67 -26.14 -15.96
C HIS A 837 3.46 -24.89 -15.57
N HIS A 838 4.62 -25.06 -14.96
CA HIS A 838 5.48 -23.95 -14.55
C HIS A 838 6.80 -24.00 -15.31
N PRO A 839 6.83 -23.70 -16.62
CA PRO A 839 8.04 -23.78 -17.44
C PRO A 839 9.18 -22.91 -16.88
N GLY A 840 8.84 -21.83 -16.18
CA GLY A 840 9.80 -20.96 -15.51
C GLY A 840 10.62 -21.64 -14.40
N PHE A 841 10.12 -22.73 -13.80
CA PHE A 841 10.83 -23.46 -12.75
C PHE A 841 12.12 -24.13 -13.23
N ARG A 842 12.25 -24.46 -14.51
CA ARG A 842 13.50 -25.01 -15.08
C ARG A 842 14.71 -24.09 -14.86
N HIS A 843 14.47 -22.79 -14.73
CA HIS A 843 15.52 -21.80 -14.50
C HIS A 843 15.95 -21.72 -13.04
N VAL A 844 15.08 -22.13 -12.10
CA VAL A 844 15.30 -22.03 -10.66
C VAL A 844 15.65 -23.38 -10.04
N ALA A 845 15.19 -24.50 -10.63
CA ALA A 845 15.40 -25.84 -10.12
C ALA A 845 16.89 -26.22 -9.92
N PRO A 846 17.84 -25.91 -10.83
CA PRO A 846 19.26 -26.19 -10.60
C PRO A 846 19.82 -25.43 -9.40
N LEU A 847 19.37 -24.19 -9.18
CA LEU A 847 19.80 -23.36 -8.06
C LEU A 847 19.27 -23.90 -6.73
N ARG A 848 18.01 -24.35 -6.72
CA ARG A 848 17.41 -25.03 -5.54
C ARG A 848 18.14 -26.32 -5.21
N LYS A 849 18.45 -27.14 -6.22
CA LYS A 849 19.20 -28.39 -6.04
C LYS A 849 20.60 -28.12 -5.46
N ALA A 850 21.28 -27.08 -5.94
CA ALA A 850 22.58 -26.66 -5.41
C ALA A 850 22.51 -26.05 -4.00
N PHE A 851 21.39 -25.41 -3.64
CA PHE A 851 21.19 -24.81 -2.31
C PHE A 851 20.94 -25.87 -1.22
N GLY A 852 20.32 -27.00 -1.57
CA GLY A 852 20.25 -28.19 -0.71
C GLY A 852 19.42 -28.05 0.57
N ARG A 853 18.66 -26.97 0.73
CA ARG A 853 17.78 -26.71 1.89
C ARG A 853 16.38 -26.28 1.44
N LYS A 854 15.40 -26.32 2.36
CA LYS A 854 14.04 -25.79 2.15
C LYS A 854 14.10 -24.31 1.77
N THR A 855 13.23 -23.89 0.86
CA THR A 855 13.18 -22.50 0.33
C THR A 855 11.73 -22.03 0.26
N VAL A 856 11.49 -20.72 0.04
CA VAL A 856 10.14 -20.18 -0.21
C VAL A 856 9.36 -20.98 -1.28
N PHE A 857 10.03 -21.54 -2.29
CA PHE A 857 9.38 -22.34 -3.34
C PHE A 857 8.71 -23.63 -2.84
N ASN A 858 9.03 -24.09 -1.63
CA ASN A 858 8.31 -25.18 -0.96
C ASN A 858 6.90 -24.73 -0.52
N LEU A 859 6.77 -23.49 -0.05
CA LEU A 859 5.50 -22.88 0.32
C LEU A 859 4.70 -22.40 -0.89
N LEU A 860 5.40 -22.03 -1.98
CA LEU A 860 4.73 -21.57 -3.21
C LEU A 860 4.07 -22.72 -3.98
N GLY A 861 4.66 -23.92 -4.03
CA GLY A 861 4.14 -25.04 -4.81
C GLY A 861 2.63 -25.31 -4.60
N PRO A 862 2.17 -25.46 -3.34
CA PRO A 862 0.76 -25.59 -2.99
C PRO A 862 -0.13 -24.47 -3.54
N LEU A 863 0.36 -23.23 -3.58
CA LEU A 863 -0.41 -22.05 -3.98
C LEU A 863 -0.55 -21.92 -5.51
N LEU A 864 -0.03 -22.86 -6.32
CA LEU A 864 0.13 -22.71 -7.76
C LEU A 864 -0.65 -23.71 -8.60
N ASN A 865 -1.70 -24.31 -8.05
CA ASN A 865 -2.52 -25.28 -8.78
C ASN A 865 -2.95 -24.75 -10.17
N PRO A 866 -2.56 -25.43 -11.29
CA PRO A 866 -2.84 -24.96 -12.65
C PRO A 866 -4.32 -24.90 -13.02
N ALA A 867 -5.16 -25.67 -12.33
CA ALA A 867 -6.62 -25.65 -12.49
C ALA A 867 -7.31 -24.59 -11.63
N ARG A 868 -6.55 -23.84 -10.80
CA ARG A 868 -7.07 -22.76 -9.93
C ARG A 868 -8.26 -23.19 -9.07
N VAL A 869 -8.17 -24.38 -8.48
CA VAL A 869 -9.23 -24.94 -7.64
C VAL A 869 -9.63 -23.97 -6.51
N SER A 870 -10.93 -23.89 -6.24
CA SER A 870 -11.46 -23.02 -5.18
C SER A 870 -11.24 -23.60 -3.77
N ARG A 871 -10.99 -24.93 -3.68
CA ARG A 871 -10.89 -25.69 -2.43
C ARG A 871 -9.58 -26.42 -2.31
N GLN A 872 -8.86 -26.19 -1.20
CA GLN A 872 -7.53 -26.77 -1.00
C GLN A 872 -7.29 -27.20 0.44
N MET A 873 -6.64 -28.35 0.59
CA MET A 873 -6.02 -28.77 1.84
C MET A 873 -4.50 -28.71 1.68
N ILE A 874 -3.86 -27.80 2.42
CA ILE A 874 -2.41 -27.59 2.38
C ILE A 874 -1.79 -28.04 3.70
N GLY A 875 -0.82 -28.95 3.63
CA GLY A 875 -0.09 -29.41 4.80
C GLY A 875 1.29 -28.76 4.95
N THR A 876 1.69 -28.45 6.18
CA THR A 876 3.06 -28.02 6.51
C THR A 876 3.52 -28.61 7.84
N GLY A 877 4.83 -28.87 7.98
CA GLY A 877 5.42 -29.39 9.21
C GLY A 877 5.88 -28.32 10.20
N ASP A 878 5.58 -27.04 9.93
CA ASP A 878 6.00 -25.90 10.75
C ASP A 878 4.78 -25.01 11.04
N ALA A 879 4.51 -24.74 12.32
CA ALA A 879 3.34 -23.99 12.75
C ALA A 879 3.37 -22.52 12.30
N ALA A 880 4.55 -21.89 12.27
CA ALA A 880 4.68 -20.52 11.78
C ALA A 880 4.42 -20.44 10.27
N GLU A 881 4.87 -21.45 9.51
CA GLU A 881 4.50 -21.56 8.09
C GLU A 881 3.00 -21.79 7.90
N ALA A 882 2.34 -22.50 8.82
CA ALA A 882 0.89 -22.76 8.74
C ALA A 882 0.08 -21.47 8.88
N GLU A 883 0.46 -20.60 9.82
CA GLU A 883 -0.12 -19.27 9.97
C GLU A 883 0.10 -18.40 8.73
N LEU A 884 1.33 -18.39 8.19
CA LEU A 884 1.66 -17.62 6.99
C LEU A 884 0.90 -18.08 5.75
N LEU A 885 0.69 -19.38 5.58
CA LEU A 885 -0.12 -19.94 4.50
C LEU A 885 -1.60 -19.60 4.67
N SER A 886 -2.12 -19.70 5.90
CA SER A 886 -3.50 -19.30 6.23
C SER A 886 -3.73 -17.82 5.90
N ASP A 887 -2.77 -16.95 6.23
CA ASP A 887 -2.81 -15.53 5.87
C ASP A 887 -2.72 -15.31 4.36
N ALA A 888 -1.83 -16.00 3.66
CA ALA A 888 -1.66 -15.85 2.21
C ALA A 888 -2.89 -16.34 1.41
N LEU A 889 -3.60 -17.37 1.89
CA LEU A 889 -4.80 -17.89 1.23
C LEU A 889 -5.97 -16.90 1.26
N LYS A 890 -6.04 -16.00 2.25
CA LYS A 890 -7.04 -14.91 2.31
C LYS A 890 -7.00 -14.02 1.06
N ASP A 891 -5.79 -13.74 0.58
CA ASP A 891 -5.54 -12.82 -0.52
C ASP A 891 -5.51 -13.52 -1.90
N LEU A 892 -5.44 -14.85 -1.93
CA LEU A 892 -5.33 -15.64 -3.17
C LEU A 892 -6.67 -16.20 -3.69
N VAL A 893 -7.79 -15.74 -3.11
CA VAL A 893 -9.20 -15.98 -3.52
C VAL A 893 -9.54 -17.48 -3.59
N THR A 894 -9.56 -18.16 -2.44
CA THR A 894 -10.15 -19.50 -2.30
C THR A 894 -11.56 -19.41 -1.72
N ASP A 895 -12.38 -20.46 -1.87
CA ASP A 895 -13.75 -20.49 -1.31
C ASP A 895 -13.77 -21.10 0.10
N HIS A 896 -13.04 -22.21 0.26
CA HIS A 896 -12.90 -22.97 1.51
C HIS A 896 -11.55 -23.69 1.53
N SER A 897 -10.73 -23.50 2.55
CA SER A 897 -9.40 -24.11 2.59
C SER A 897 -8.98 -24.53 3.99
N PHE A 898 -8.22 -25.61 4.08
CA PHE A 898 -7.56 -26.05 5.32
C PHE A 898 -6.04 -25.91 5.19
N VAL A 899 -5.41 -25.35 6.22
CA VAL A 899 -3.97 -25.48 6.44
C VAL A 899 -3.75 -26.37 7.66
N VAL A 900 -3.08 -27.51 7.48
CA VAL A 900 -2.86 -28.50 8.53
C VAL A 900 -1.39 -28.60 8.92
N CYS A 901 -1.12 -28.73 10.22
CA CYS A 901 0.23 -28.91 10.76
C CYS A 901 0.23 -29.94 11.89
N GLY A 902 0.88 -31.08 11.66
CA GLY A 902 1.12 -32.09 12.70
C GLY A 902 2.13 -31.58 13.73
N MET A 903 1.82 -31.67 15.02
CA MET A 903 2.73 -31.24 16.10
C MET A 903 3.99 -32.10 16.23
N ASP A 904 4.07 -33.21 15.49
CA ASP A 904 5.26 -34.05 15.30
C ASP A 904 6.19 -33.59 14.16
N GLY A 905 5.78 -32.54 13.43
CA GLY A 905 6.48 -31.94 12.30
C GLY A 905 6.07 -32.50 10.93
N LEU A 906 4.96 -33.24 10.85
CA LEU A 906 4.43 -33.76 9.58
C LEU A 906 3.55 -32.73 8.85
N ASP A 907 3.66 -32.71 7.53
CA ASP A 907 2.90 -31.85 6.61
C ASP A 907 1.56 -32.47 6.16
N GLU A 908 0.84 -33.09 7.10
CA GLU A 908 -0.45 -33.75 6.91
C GLU A 908 -1.17 -33.93 8.25
N VAL A 909 -2.42 -34.39 8.22
CA VAL A 909 -3.10 -34.82 9.47
C VAL A 909 -2.45 -36.12 9.93
N THR A 910 -1.82 -36.08 11.10
CA THR A 910 -1.00 -37.17 11.62
C THR A 910 -1.78 -38.07 12.60
N LEU A 911 -1.27 -39.29 12.80
CA LEU A 911 -1.72 -40.22 13.84
C LEU A 911 -0.73 -40.39 15.00
N SER A 912 0.43 -39.72 14.96
CA SER A 912 1.43 -39.79 16.02
C SER A 912 1.40 -38.62 17.01
N ALA A 913 0.67 -37.55 16.70
CA ALA A 913 0.55 -36.35 17.53
C ALA A 913 -0.78 -35.61 17.24
N PRO A 914 -1.14 -34.58 18.04
CA PRO A 914 -2.19 -33.65 17.65
C PRO A 914 -1.84 -32.91 16.34
N THR A 915 -2.86 -32.52 15.60
CA THR A 915 -2.74 -31.72 14.37
C THR A 915 -3.48 -30.40 14.55
N VAL A 916 -2.82 -29.28 14.25
CA VAL A 916 -3.46 -27.98 14.16
C VAL A 916 -4.12 -27.85 12.78
N VAL A 917 -5.38 -27.39 12.75
CA VAL A 917 -6.16 -27.19 11.53
C VAL A 917 -6.64 -25.74 11.49
N HIS A 918 -6.11 -24.94 10.56
CA HIS A 918 -6.63 -23.63 10.23
C HIS A 918 -7.62 -23.74 9.07
N GLU A 919 -8.89 -23.44 9.33
CA GLU A 919 -9.97 -23.43 8.36
C GLU A 919 -10.29 -22.00 7.92
N ILE A 920 -10.29 -21.75 6.62
CA ILE A 920 -10.57 -20.45 6.01
C ILE A 920 -11.87 -20.57 5.20
N ILE A 921 -12.89 -19.78 5.55
CA ILE A 921 -14.25 -19.81 4.95
C ILE A 921 -14.70 -18.40 4.53
N PHE A 922 -15.21 -18.25 3.32
CA PHE A 922 -15.77 -16.97 2.83
C PHE A 922 -17.29 -16.83 3.10
N PRO A 923 -17.82 -15.60 3.31
CA PRO A 923 -19.18 -15.36 3.86
C PRO A 923 -20.33 -15.95 3.03
N GLN A 924 -20.12 -16.16 1.74
CA GLN A 924 -21.12 -16.72 0.81
C GLN A 924 -21.49 -18.17 1.17
N LEU A 925 -20.63 -18.89 1.90
CA LEU A 925 -20.82 -20.28 2.31
C LEU A 925 -21.31 -20.44 3.77
N ARG A 926 -21.46 -19.34 4.54
CA ARG A 926 -21.84 -19.39 5.98
C ARG A 926 -23.18 -20.09 6.26
N ARG A 927 -24.10 -20.18 5.28
CA ARG A 927 -25.41 -20.83 5.46
C ARG A 927 -25.33 -22.36 5.67
N ARG A 928 -24.19 -23.01 5.42
CA ARG A 928 -24.00 -24.47 5.62
C ARG A 928 -23.16 -24.87 6.84
N VAL A 929 -22.51 -23.94 7.53
CA VAL A 929 -21.55 -24.23 8.63
C VAL A 929 -22.15 -23.91 10.02
N ALA A 930 -23.43 -23.58 10.08
CA ALA A 930 -24.10 -23.14 11.30
C ALA A 930 -24.28 -24.23 12.39
N ASP A 931 -23.96 -25.50 12.09
CA ASP A 931 -24.22 -26.64 12.99
C ASP A 931 -22.98 -27.46 13.40
N VAL A 932 -21.75 -26.95 13.20
CA VAL A 932 -20.55 -27.65 13.71
C VAL A 932 -20.38 -27.35 15.22
N PRO A 933 -20.51 -28.34 16.12
CA PRO A 933 -20.39 -28.09 17.56
C PRO A 933 -18.96 -27.71 17.93
N ALA A 934 -18.80 -26.66 18.73
CA ALA A 934 -17.53 -26.15 19.24
C ALA A 934 -16.66 -27.27 19.88
N ARG A 935 -15.49 -27.56 19.30
CA ARG A 935 -14.51 -28.52 19.83
C ARG A 935 -13.45 -27.82 20.69
N ARG A 936 -12.97 -28.54 21.72
CA ARG A 936 -12.34 -28.06 22.96
C ARG A 936 -10.86 -27.65 22.79
N ASP A 937 -10.39 -26.74 23.65
CA ASP A 937 -8.99 -26.41 23.86
C ASP A 937 -8.37 -27.17 25.06
N GLU A 938 -7.04 -27.11 25.18
CA GLU A 938 -6.22 -27.85 26.16
C GLU A 938 -6.42 -27.40 27.62
N THR A 939 -7.28 -26.39 27.88
CA THR A 939 -7.58 -25.89 29.23
C THR A 939 -9.02 -26.11 29.66
N GLY A 940 -9.87 -26.70 28.81
CA GLY A 940 -11.29 -26.91 29.13
C GLY A 940 -12.08 -25.60 29.19
N THR A 941 -11.59 -24.51 28.60
CA THR A 941 -12.25 -23.20 28.61
C THR A 941 -12.66 -22.84 27.17
N ARG A 942 -13.96 -22.60 26.93
CA ARG A 942 -14.48 -22.21 25.59
C ARG A 942 -13.82 -20.91 25.10
N GLY A 943 -12.76 -21.01 24.32
CA GLY A 943 -12.02 -19.86 23.79
C GLY A 943 -11.96 -19.84 22.27
N VAL A 944 -12.85 -19.06 21.64
CA VAL A 944 -12.66 -18.60 20.25
C VAL A 944 -11.50 -17.61 20.27
N LEU A 945 -10.31 -18.03 19.82
CA LEU A 945 -9.19 -17.12 19.60
C LEU A 945 -9.34 -16.48 18.21
N GLY A 946 -9.88 -15.26 18.19
CA GLY A 946 -9.67 -14.29 17.11
C GLY A 946 -10.76 -14.20 16.03
N CYS A 947 -11.92 -13.63 16.35
CA CYS A 947 -12.77 -13.04 15.33
C CYS A 947 -12.18 -11.69 14.88
N GLY A 948 -11.39 -11.69 13.81
CA GLY A 948 -11.15 -10.49 13.02
C GLY A 948 -12.42 -10.12 12.25
N ASN A 949 -13.22 -9.18 12.78
CA ASN A 949 -14.39 -8.63 12.09
C ASN A 949 -13.96 -7.65 10.99
N ASN A 950 -13.45 -8.19 9.88
CA ASN A 950 -13.54 -7.55 8.57
C ASN A 950 -14.55 -8.39 7.76
N ASN A 951 -15.57 -7.75 7.16
CA ASN A 951 -16.75 -8.39 6.54
C ASN A 951 -16.47 -9.29 5.29
N GLU A 952 -15.27 -9.87 5.13
CA GLU A 952 -14.84 -10.53 3.88
C GLU A 952 -14.47 -12.02 4.01
N TYR A 953 -14.10 -12.56 5.18
CA TYR A 953 -13.78 -14.00 5.39
C TYR A 953 -13.80 -14.38 6.89
N SER A 954 -13.70 -15.67 7.23
CA SER A 954 -13.59 -16.18 8.61
C SER A 954 -12.48 -17.23 8.69
N VAL A 955 -11.64 -17.17 9.72
CA VAL A 955 -10.62 -18.18 10.01
C VAL A 955 -10.94 -18.85 11.34
N PHE A 956 -10.96 -20.18 11.35
CA PHE A 956 -11.17 -21.00 12.54
C PHE A 956 -9.92 -21.86 12.76
N THR A 957 -9.34 -21.79 13.96
CA THR A 957 -8.24 -22.69 14.34
C THR A 957 -8.80 -23.76 15.27
N SER A 958 -8.55 -25.02 14.94
CA SER A 958 -8.96 -26.17 15.73
C SER A 958 -7.83 -27.19 15.86
N TYR A 959 -7.99 -28.14 16.77
CA TYR A 959 -7.03 -29.22 17.00
C TYR A 959 -7.74 -30.55 16.74
N PHE A 960 -7.08 -31.42 15.98
CA PHE A 960 -7.48 -32.80 15.79
C PHE A 960 -6.54 -33.72 16.57
N VAL A 961 -7.11 -34.66 17.34
CA VAL A 961 -6.36 -35.76 17.95
C VAL A 961 -6.92 -37.10 17.47
N PRO A 962 -6.10 -38.15 17.28
CA PRO A 962 -6.57 -39.45 16.77
C PRO A 962 -7.75 -40.06 17.55
N SER A 963 -7.83 -39.79 18.85
CA SER A 963 -8.95 -40.21 19.71
C SER A 963 -10.29 -39.63 19.30
N ASP A 964 -10.33 -38.50 18.58
CA ASP A 964 -11.58 -37.90 18.07
C ASP A 964 -12.33 -38.84 17.10
N LEU A 965 -11.61 -39.77 16.46
CA LEU A 965 -12.17 -40.80 15.58
C LEU A 965 -12.03 -42.21 16.16
N ASN A 966 -11.78 -42.33 17.47
CA ASN A 966 -11.48 -43.60 18.15
C ASN A 966 -10.29 -44.35 17.53
N LEU A 967 -9.28 -43.63 17.01
CA LEU A 967 -8.08 -44.22 16.45
C LEU A 967 -6.97 -44.27 17.51
N PRO A 968 -6.17 -45.35 17.56
CA PRO A 968 -5.00 -45.39 18.42
C PRO A 968 -3.93 -44.41 17.90
N ILE A 969 -3.10 -43.92 18.82
CA ILE A 969 -1.89 -43.16 18.48
C ILE A 969 -0.84 -44.17 18.00
N PHE A 970 -0.29 -43.95 16.81
CA PHE A 970 0.77 -44.79 16.23
C PHE A 970 2.14 -44.17 16.44
N LYS A 971 3.20 -44.98 16.49
CA LYS A 971 4.56 -44.44 16.45
C LYS A 971 4.89 -43.98 15.04
N LEU A 972 5.75 -42.95 14.93
CA LEU A 972 6.15 -42.40 13.63
C LEU A 972 6.72 -43.46 12.67
N GLN A 973 7.45 -44.46 13.17
CA GLN A 973 8.01 -45.55 12.36
C GLN A 973 6.92 -46.45 11.72
N GLU A 974 5.73 -46.51 12.31
CA GLU A 974 4.62 -47.34 11.82
C GLU A 974 3.88 -46.69 10.65
N ILE A 975 3.97 -45.36 10.55
CA ILE A 975 3.39 -44.56 9.46
C ILE A 975 4.43 -44.07 8.45
N GLU A 976 5.71 -44.37 8.69
CA GLU A 976 6.83 -43.97 7.83
C GLU A 976 6.73 -44.63 6.45
N GLY A 977 7.13 -43.88 5.42
CA GLY A 977 7.22 -44.37 4.05
C GLY A 977 8.54 -45.12 3.78
N GLY A 978 9.07 -44.92 2.58
CA GLY A 978 10.42 -45.35 2.22
C GLY A 978 10.79 -44.97 0.79
N SER A 979 11.48 -45.86 0.07
CA SER A 979 11.84 -45.64 -1.33
C SER A 979 10.60 -45.45 -2.22
N VAL A 980 10.82 -45.04 -3.47
CA VAL A 980 9.76 -44.96 -4.48
C VAL A 980 9.09 -46.33 -4.66
N ASP A 981 9.87 -47.41 -4.64
CA ASP A 981 9.38 -48.79 -4.74
C ASP A 981 8.49 -49.16 -3.54
N LYS A 982 8.95 -48.92 -2.32
CA LYS A 982 8.17 -49.19 -1.10
C LYS A 982 6.87 -48.38 -1.08
N ASN A 983 6.90 -47.12 -1.51
CA ASN A 983 5.70 -46.30 -1.62
C ASN A 983 4.72 -46.84 -2.68
N ALA A 984 5.22 -47.37 -3.81
CA ALA A 984 4.37 -47.99 -4.83
C ALA A 984 3.72 -49.28 -4.35
N GLU A 985 4.46 -50.12 -3.62
CA GLU A 985 3.94 -51.33 -2.97
C GLU A 985 2.83 -50.95 -1.97
N ILE A 986 3.12 -50.03 -1.04
CA ILE A 986 2.14 -49.59 -0.04
C ILE A 986 0.91 -48.96 -0.70
N PHE A 987 1.09 -48.14 -1.75
CA PHE A 987 -0.03 -47.56 -2.49
C PHE A 987 -0.95 -48.65 -3.07
N LEU A 988 -0.38 -49.65 -3.75
CA LEU A 988 -1.16 -50.73 -4.36
C LEU A 988 -1.84 -51.61 -3.32
N ASP A 989 -1.16 -51.90 -2.20
CA ASP A 989 -1.73 -52.68 -1.12
C ASP A 989 -2.92 -51.98 -0.47
N ILE A 990 -2.79 -50.68 -0.16
CA ILE A 990 -3.90 -49.92 0.42
C ILE A 990 -5.03 -49.74 -0.58
N ALA A 991 -4.73 -49.42 -1.86
CA ALA A 991 -5.76 -49.26 -2.89
C ALA A 991 -6.63 -50.51 -3.08
N ARG A 992 -6.05 -51.71 -2.88
CA ARG A 992 -6.75 -53.01 -2.89
C ARG A 992 -7.48 -53.34 -1.57
N GLY A 993 -7.50 -52.42 -0.60
CA GLY A 993 -8.10 -52.59 0.72
C GLY A 993 -7.19 -53.23 1.78
N GLY A 994 -5.95 -53.57 1.42
CA GLY A 994 -4.92 -54.14 2.30
C GLY A 994 -4.05 -53.08 2.99
N GLY A 995 -2.77 -53.37 3.20
CA GLY A 995 -1.82 -52.47 3.88
C GLY A 995 -1.93 -52.51 5.41
N SER A 996 -0.94 -51.92 6.09
CA SER A 996 -0.93 -51.84 7.55
C SER A 996 -2.11 -51.02 8.08
N VAL A 997 -2.55 -51.30 9.31
CA VAL A 997 -3.62 -50.50 9.95
C VAL A 997 -3.21 -49.04 10.09
N ALA A 998 -1.93 -48.78 10.43
CA ALA A 998 -1.38 -47.45 10.59
C ALA A 998 -1.44 -46.64 9.28
N HIS A 999 -0.92 -47.20 8.18
CA HIS A 999 -0.91 -46.52 6.87
C HIS A 999 -2.32 -46.31 6.32
N ARG A 1000 -3.23 -47.28 6.48
CA ARG A 1000 -4.63 -47.12 6.08
C ARG A 1000 -5.30 -45.99 6.85
N ASN A 1001 -5.19 -45.98 8.17
CA ASN A 1001 -5.83 -44.95 8.98
C ASN A 1001 -5.28 -43.55 8.67
N LEU A 1002 -3.99 -43.43 8.34
CA LEU A 1002 -3.38 -42.17 7.93
C LEU A 1002 -4.02 -41.62 6.64
N VAL A 1003 -4.27 -42.49 5.66
CA VAL A 1003 -4.96 -42.13 4.42
C VAL A 1003 -6.41 -41.75 4.69
N LEU A 1004 -7.10 -42.53 5.53
CA LEU A 1004 -8.52 -42.32 5.84
C LEU A 1004 -8.75 -41.01 6.61
N VAL A 1005 -7.89 -40.66 7.57
CA VAL A 1005 -8.05 -39.40 8.34
C VAL A 1005 -7.80 -38.17 7.47
N ASN A 1006 -6.81 -38.21 6.57
CA ASN A 1006 -6.57 -37.12 5.63
C ASN A 1006 -7.69 -37.02 4.58
N ALA A 1007 -8.21 -38.16 4.09
CA ALA A 1007 -9.37 -38.19 3.21
C ALA A 1007 -10.62 -37.62 3.89
N ALA A 1008 -10.83 -37.91 5.19
CA ALA A 1008 -11.96 -37.38 5.95
C ALA A 1008 -11.93 -35.85 6.04
N HIS A 1009 -10.76 -35.26 6.33
CA HIS A 1009 -10.60 -33.81 6.36
C HIS A 1009 -10.80 -33.19 4.97
N ALA A 1010 -10.31 -33.82 3.91
CA ALA A 1010 -10.53 -33.33 2.55
C ALA A 1010 -12.00 -33.48 2.09
N PHE A 1011 -12.76 -34.45 2.60
CA PHE A 1011 -14.22 -34.54 2.38
C PHE A 1011 -15.00 -33.43 3.07
N LEU A 1012 -14.55 -32.94 4.23
CA LEU A 1012 -15.19 -31.78 4.87
C LEU A 1012 -15.09 -30.54 3.97
N LEU A 1013 -13.94 -30.33 3.31
CA LEU A 1013 -13.77 -29.27 2.31
C LEU A 1013 -14.66 -29.44 1.06
N SER A 1014 -15.05 -30.67 0.73
CA SER A 1014 -15.94 -30.93 -0.40
C SER A 1014 -17.40 -30.52 -0.10
N GLY A 1015 -17.73 -30.28 1.17
CA GLY A 1015 -19.08 -29.90 1.60
C GLY A 1015 -20.12 -31.00 1.35
N SER A 1016 -19.69 -32.25 1.24
CA SER A 1016 -20.54 -33.40 0.92
C SER A 1016 -21.16 -34.09 2.15
N GLU A 1017 -20.63 -33.87 3.35
CA GLU A 1017 -21.08 -34.50 4.59
C GLU A 1017 -20.95 -33.50 5.76
N GLU A 1018 -21.73 -33.71 6.83
CA GLU A 1018 -21.86 -32.74 7.94
C GLU A 1018 -20.89 -32.98 9.11
N SER A 1019 -20.20 -34.12 9.20
CA SER A 1019 -19.27 -34.44 10.30
C SER A 1019 -18.00 -35.17 9.87
N LEU A 1020 -16.92 -34.99 10.64
CA LEU A 1020 -15.62 -35.64 10.39
C LEU A 1020 -15.74 -37.18 10.48
N GLU A 1021 -16.56 -37.68 11.41
CA GLU A 1021 -16.83 -39.11 11.60
C GLU A 1021 -17.54 -39.70 10.37
N ALA A 1022 -18.54 -39.00 9.81
CA ALA A 1022 -19.23 -39.43 8.60
C ALA A 1022 -18.27 -39.45 7.39
N CYS A 1023 -17.45 -38.41 7.24
CA CYS A 1023 -16.40 -38.36 6.22
C CYS A 1023 -15.39 -39.52 6.35
N PHE A 1024 -15.00 -39.88 7.57
CA PHE A 1024 -14.08 -40.99 7.82
C PHE A 1024 -14.69 -42.35 7.46
N LEU A 1025 -15.96 -42.58 7.82
CA LEU A 1025 -16.69 -43.80 7.44
C LEU A 1025 -16.84 -43.91 5.91
N LYS A 1026 -17.19 -42.82 5.23
CA LYS A 1026 -17.29 -42.76 3.77
C LYS A 1026 -15.95 -43.09 3.08
N ALA A 1027 -14.85 -42.52 3.58
CA ALA A 1027 -13.51 -42.84 3.09
C ALA A 1027 -13.20 -44.34 3.27
N LYS A 1028 -13.55 -44.90 4.42
CA LYS A 1028 -13.32 -46.31 4.78
C LYS A 1028 -14.13 -47.25 3.90
N GLU A 1029 -15.41 -46.97 3.69
CA GLU A 1029 -16.30 -47.74 2.81
C GLU A 1029 -15.81 -47.70 1.37
N THR A 1030 -15.41 -46.52 0.87
CA THR A 1030 -14.89 -46.38 -0.50
C THR A 1030 -13.62 -47.20 -0.70
N LEU A 1031 -12.70 -47.16 0.26
CA LEU A 1031 -11.47 -47.96 0.19
C LEU A 1031 -11.77 -49.47 0.24
N ALA A 1032 -12.68 -49.90 1.10
CA ALA A 1032 -13.08 -51.31 1.23
C ALA A 1032 -13.83 -51.83 -0.01
N SER A 1033 -14.51 -50.97 -0.76
CA SER A 1033 -15.30 -51.34 -1.93
C SER A 1033 -14.48 -51.73 -3.17
N GLY A 1034 -13.15 -51.53 -3.17
CA GLY A 1034 -12.28 -51.77 -4.32
C GLY A 1034 -12.30 -50.65 -5.38
N LYS A 1035 -13.25 -49.71 -5.30
CA LYS A 1035 -13.39 -48.58 -6.25
C LYS A 1035 -12.13 -47.74 -6.42
N VAL A 1036 -11.31 -47.62 -5.36
CA VAL A 1036 -10.04 -46.88 -5.40
C VAL A 1036 -9.06 -47.53 -6.37
N PHE A 1037 -8.89 -48.87 -6.28
CA PHE A 1037 -8.02 -49.60 -7.20
C PHE A 1037 -8.57 -49.60 -8.64
N ASP A 1038 -9.89 -49.74 -8.81
CA ASP A 1038 -10.52 -49.69 -10.13
C ASP A 1038 -10.34 -48.33 -10.80
N LEU A 1039 -10.53 -47.24 -10.06
CA LEU A 1039 -10.30 -45.88 -10.56
C LEU A 1039 -8.83 -45.68 -10.94
N PHE A 1040 -7.90 -46.17 -10.11
CA PHE A 1040 -6.47 -46.12 -10.43
C PHE A 1040 -6.15 -46.87 -11.73
N ARG A 1041 -6.70 -48.07 -11.96
CA ARG A 1041 -6.49 -48.80 -13.23
C ARG A 1041 -7.05 -48.05 -14.43
N ARG A 1042 -8.25 -47.49 -14.32
CA ARG A 1042 -8.85 -46.65 -15.37
C ARG A 1042 -8.01 -45.42 -15.66
N TYR A 1043 -7.48 -44.76 -14.62
CA TYR A 1043 -6.58 -43.62 -14.77
C TYR A 1043 -5.29 -44.00 -15.47
N LEU A 1044 -4.69 -45.13 -15.08
CA LEU A 1044 -3.49 -45.67 -15.72
C LEU A 1044 -3.74 -45.91 -17.22
N ASP A 1045 -4.78 -46.67 -17.57
CA ASP A 1045 -5.12 -47.00 -18.95
C ASP A 1045 -5.41 -45.74 -19.78
N LEU A 1046 -6.19 -44.81 -19.24
CA LEU A 1046 -6.57 -43.58 -19.94
C LEU A 1046 -5.36 -42.66 -20.14
N SER A 1047 -4.51 -42.48 -19.12
CA SER A 1047 -3.29 -41.67 -19.23
C SER A 1047 -2.34 -42.20 -20.31
N GLN A 1048 -2.27 -43.54 -20.47
CA GLN A 1048 -1.42 -44.19 -21.46
C GLN A 1048 -1.95 -44.05 -22.90
N LYS A 1049 -3.27 -43.88 -23.10
CA LYS A 1049 -3.84 -43.61 -24.43
C LYS A 1049 -3.40 -42.27 -25.02
N PHE A 1050 -2.95 -41.34 -24.18
CA PHE A 1050 -2.42 -40.03 -24.57
C PHE A 1050 -0.88 -40.00 -24.68
N ARG A 1051 -0.22 -41.18 -24.73
CA ARG A 1051 1.24 -41.27 -24.92
C ARG A 1051 1.69 -40.94 -26.33
#